data_AF-A0A6L8L4Y4-F1
#
_entry.id   AF-A0A6L8L4Y4-F1
#
_cell.length_a   1.000
_cell.length_b   1.000
_cell.length_c   1.000
_cell.angle_alpha   90.00
_cell.angle_beta   90.00
_cell.angle_gamma   90.00
#
_symmetry.space_group_name_H-M   'P 1'
#
loop_
_entity.id
_entity.type
_entity.pdbx_description
1 polymer ?
#
loop_
_entity_poly.entity_id
_entity_poly.type
_entity_poly.pdbx_seq_one_letter_code
_entity_poly.pdbx_strand_id
1 'polypeptide(L)'
;MNAVPPRTPLALRLTRDKADTLLLIAAALMVLAPHFAHLPLWISALACVTLLWRAAITWTGRRMPPIWLLVPVAVAAMAGVYATYRTLLGRDAGVAMLVLLLAFKLLEMHAKRDLFVVVFLSFFVLLTNFLYSQSMPTALFMALTLVVLLTAQQSFQYTGVVPPLARRLRTSAKVCAIAAPIALLLFIGFPRLQGPLWGLPGDALGGKTGLSDTMAPGTLSSLAQSDEPAFRVRFLDGVPAQQQLYWRSIVLGDYDGRTWSRVPRKRGLQRLDIAIQTRGRPLRYETTMEATNTRWLALLELTGPELQVPGYRLRDTDEMEVFTTDAISRRVRYQAMAWTSYALQANERPERMARWLELPAGYNPRTLALAQQLRTTMPQADAALLSNALLARFRSGGYNYTLEPPLLGRDAVDEFLFQSKSGFCEHYAGAYVVLMRAMGIPARVVTGYQGGEMNPVDGYLTVRQSDAHAWAEIWTPQAGWQRVDPTAAVAPDRVQRNLARALPQPAAFGFAPLLALQGDPDSWLAQVRFSYAALNNSWNQWVLDYNSDRQRSFLEELSASFGNWRSAVAAALVCGLLLALRWQWQRQPADPLDSLYAAFCRLQARDGYARRPAEGPHSYAARLQAMPASAEKHAAINQFLHLYGMLKYGADGTESRSASLATLKTLLPLCR
;
A
#
# COMPACT_ATOMS: atom_id res chain seq x y z
N MET A 1 -6.81 0.26 68.86
CA MET A 1 -6.80 -0.26 67.48
C MET A 1 -6.76 0.93 66.54
N ASN A 2 -5.59 1.19 65.95
CA ASN A 2 -5.36 2.30 65.04
C ASN A 2 -5.90 1.95 63.65
N ALA A 3 -6.95 2.65 63.20
CA ALA A 3 -7.45 2.54 61.84
C ALA A 3 -6.54 3.34 60.89
N VAL A 4 -5.80 2.62 60.06
CA VAL A 4 -5.00 3.16 58.95
C VAL A 4 -5.95 3.60 57.83
N PRO A 5 -5.87 4.84 57.31
CA PRO A 5 -6.66 5.23 56.14
C PRO A 5 -6.09 4.56 54.88
N PRO A 6 -6.93 4.21 53.89
CA PRO A 6 -6.46 3.55 52.67
C PRO A 6 -5.59 4.50 51.85
N ARG A 7 -4.35 4.07 51.58
CA ARG A 7 -3.45 4.70 50.61
C ARG A 7 -4.07 4.58 49.21
N THR A 8 -4.61 5.66 48.68
CA THR A 8 -4.88 5.78 47.25
C THR A 8 -3.55 5.91 46.51
N PRO A 9 -3.35 5.25 45.35
CA PRO A 9 -2.12 5.38 44.60
C PRO A 9 -2.00 6.79 44.03
N LEU A 10 -0.82 7.37 44.24
CA LEU A 10 -0.39 8.70 43.83
C LEU A 10 -0.29 8.80 42.29
N ALA A 11 -1.43 8.82 41.59
CA ALA A 11 -1.46 9.23 40.19
C ALA A 11 -1.37 10.76 40.17
N LEU A 12 -0.17 11.29 39.90
CA LEU A 12 0.05 12.69 39.53
C LEU A 12 -0.95 13.10 38.45
N ARG A 13 -2.05 13.77 38.83
CA ARG A 13 -3.00 14.34 37.87
C ARG A 13 -2.29 15.49 37.15
N LEU A 14 -1.74 15.20 35.97
CA LEU A 14 -1.22 16.23 35.06
C LEU A 14 -2.26 17.35 34.91
N THR A 15 -1.80 18.60 34.94
CA THR A 15 -2.69 19.73 34.65
C THR A 15 -3.26 19.58 33.24
N ARG A 16 -4.48 20.08 33.04
CA ARG A 16 -5.21 19.99 31.78
C ARG A 16 -4.34 20.39 30.58
N ASP A 17 -3.70 21.55 30.64
CA ASP A 17 -2.87 22.07 29.54
C ASP A 17 -1.67 21.17 29.22
N LYS A 18 -1.10 20.51 30.24
CA LYS A 18 -0.01 19.54 30.05
C LYS A 18 -0.53 18.29 29.34
N ALA A 19 -1.67 17.76 29.78
CA ALA A 19 -2.28 16.58 29.16
C ALA A 19 -2.69 16.82 27.70
N ASP A 20 -3.30 17.97 27.41
CA ASP A 20 -3.74 18.31 26.05
C ASP A 20 -2.54 18.62 25.13
N THR A 21 -1.47 19.25 25.65
CA THR A 21 -0.21 19.46 24.90
C THR A 21 0.51 18.14 24.63
N LEU A 22 0.56 17.22 25.60
CA LEU A 22 1.15 15.89 25.40
C LEU A 22 0.36 15.07 24.37
N LEU A 23 -0.97 15.19 24.36
CA LEU A 23 -1.81 14.58 23.33
C LEU A 23 -1.51 15.15 21.93
N LEU A 24 -1.27 16.46 21.82
CA LEU A 24 -0.85 17.09 20.57
C LEU A 24 0.53 16.60 20.11
N ILE A 25 1.50 16.47 21.02
CA ILE A 25 2.83 15.94 20.71
C ILE A 25 2.73 14.47 20.25
N ALA A 26 1.89 13.67 20.91
CA ALA A 26 1.63 12.29 20.48
C ALA A 26 0.98 12.25 19.09
N ALA A 27 0.00 13.11 18.81
CA ALA A 27 -0.61 13.22 17.48
C ALA A 27 0.43 13.62 16.43
N ALA A 28 1.28 14.62 16.71
CA ALA A 28 2.34 15.04 15.81
C ALA A 28 3.38 13.93 15.59
N LEU A 29 3.75 13.18 16.64
CA LEU A 29 4.64 12.03 16.50
C LEU A 29 4.02 10.96 15.60
N MET A 30 2.72 10.66 15.75
CA MET A 30 2.02 9.75 14.84
C MET A 30 2.02 10.25 13.40
N VAL A 31 1.85 11.56 13.18
CA VAL A 31 1.95 12.17 11.83
C VAL A 31 3.35 12.04 11.24
N LEU A 32 4.41 12.20 12.06
CA LEU A 32 5.80 12.18 11.61
C LEU A 32 6.39 10.77 11.46
N ALA A 33 5.94 9.81 12.26
CA ALA A 33 6.47 8.45 12.31
C ALA A 33 6.61 7.75 10.94
N PRO A 34 5.60 7.76 10.04
CA PRO A 34 5.74 7.08 8.75
C PRO A 34 6.77 7.74 7.83
N HIS A 35 7.04 9.04 7.97
CA HIS A 35 8.00 9.76 7.13
C HIS A 35 9.45 9.40 7.48
N PHE A 36 9.71 8.92 8.69
CA PHE A 36 11.06 8.54 9.12
C PHE A 36 11.65 7.40 8.30
N ALA A 37 10.82 6.58 7.66
CA ALA A 37 11.26 5.51 6.75
C ALA A 37 11.81 6.03 5.41
N HIS A 38 11.49 7.28 5.04
CA HIS A 38 11.83 7.87 3.75
C HIS A 38 12.78 9.07 3.86
N LEU A 39 12.93 9.63 5.07
CA LEU A 39 13.79 10.77 5.34
C LEU A 39 15.19 10.35 5.81
N PRO A 40 16.22 11.13 5.48
CA PRO A 40 17.56 10.97 6.05
C PRO A 40 17.51 10.90 7.57
N LEU A 41 18.32 10.00 8.14
CA LEU A 41 18.34 9.73 9.59
C LEU A 41 18.53 11.00 10.44
N TRP A 42 19.32 11.97 9.96
CA TRP A 42 19.56 13.22 10.69
C TRP A 42 18.30 14.09 10.83
N ILE A 43 17.40 14.07 9.85
CA ILE A 43 16.12 14.82 9.89
C ILE A 43 15.19 14.17 10.89
N SER A 44 15.05 12.85 10.81
CA SER A 44 14.24 12.06 11.74
C SER A 44 14.75 12.20 13.18
N ALA A 45 16.07 12.17 13.38
CA ALA A 45 16.69 12.38 14.69
C ALA A 45 16.41 13.80 15.22
N LEU A 46 16.58 14.84 14.40
CA LEU A 46 16.30 16.22 14.79
C LEU A 46 14.82 16.43 15.16
N ALA A 47 13.90 15.87 14.38
CA ALA A 47 12.48 15.87 14.70
C ALA A 47 12.20 15.19 16.04
N CYS A 48 12.70 13.97 16.25
CA CYS A 48 12.54 13.25 17.53
C CYS A 48 13.11 14.04 18.72
N VAL A 49 14.31 14.60 18.60
CA VAL A 49 14.94 15.42 19.65
C VAL A 49 14.08 16.64 20.00
N THR A 50 13.56 17.35 19.00
CA THR A 50 12.69 18.52 19.26
C THR A 50 11.37 18.14 19.92
N LEU A 51 10.72 17.03 19.51
CA LEU A 51 9.49 16.54 20.13
C LEU A 51 9.73 16.08 21.58
N LEU A 52 10.83 15.36 21.83
CA LEU A 52 11.23 14.95 23.18
C LEU A 52 11.55 16.16 24.06
N TRP A 53 12.25 17.16 23.51
CA TRP A 53 12.52 18.41 24.22
C TRP A 53 11.21 19.14 24.58
N ARG A 54 10.27 19.25 23.64
CA ARG A 54 8.96 19.84 23.88
C ARG A 54 8.17 19.07 24.95
N ALA A 55 8.20 17.74 24.90
CA ALA A 55 7.54 16.89 25.90
C ALA A 55 8.16 17.08 27.30
N ALA A 56 9.49 17.13 27.39
CA ALA A 56 10.22 17.35 28.63
C ALA A 56 9.92 18.73 29.23
N ILE A 57 9.89 19.80 28.42
CA ILE A 57 9.49 21.14 28.87
C ILE A 57 8.06 21.11 29.42
N THR A 58 7.13 20.45 28.73
CA THR A 58 5.73 20.36 29.13
C THR A 58 5.57 19.60 30.44
N TRP A 59 6.28 18.48 30.60
CA TRP A 59 6.27 17.67 31.82
C TRP A 59 6.83 18.46 33.02
N THR A 60 8.01 19.04 32.85
CA THR A 60 8.75 19.79 33.90
C THR A 60 8.19 21.18 34.18
N GLY A 61 7.38 21.75 33.28
CA GLY A 61 6.85 23.11 33.41
C GLY A 61 7.90 24.22 33.22
N ARG A 62 9.00 23.94 32.52
CA ARG A 62 10.06 24.92 32.24
C ARG A 62 9.62 25.95 31.18
N ARG A 63 10.34 27.08 31.08
CA ARG A 63 10.09 28.09 30.04
C ARG A 63 10.45 27.55 28.66
N MET A 64 9.71 28.00 27.63
CA MET A 64 10.01 27.67 26.23
C MET A 64 11.34 28.31 25.79
N PRO A 65 12.07 27.68 24.85
CA PRO A 65 13.27 28.28 24.28
C PRO A 65 12.92 29.57 23.55
N PRO A 66 13.77 30.60 23.62
CA PRO A 66 13.50 31.87 22.95
C PRO A 66 13.70 31.74 21.44
N ILE A 67 12.97 32.55 20.66
CA ILE A 67 12.97 32.48 19.20
C ILE A 67 14.36 32.70 18.56
N TRP A 68 15.21 33.52 19.18
CA TRP A 68 16.57 33.78 18.70
C TRP A 68 17.48 32.55 18.74
N LEU A 69 17.15 31.54 19.56
CA LEU A 69 17.85 30.25 19.56
C LEU A 69 17.30 29.33 18.46
N LEU A 70 15.98 29.39 18.21
CA LEU A 70 15.31 28.53 17.22
C LEU A 70 15.61 28.95 15.78
N VAL A 71 15.74 30.25 15.50
CA VAL A 71 15.98 30.76 14.14
C VAL A 71 17.30 30.25 13.53
N PRO A 72 18.47 30.35 14.19
CA PRO A 72 19.72 29.80 13.66
C PRO A 72 19.66 28.29 13.43
N VAL A 73 19.01 27.55 14.34
CA VAL A 73 18.82 26.09 14.21
C VAL A 73 17.95 25.77 13.00
N ALA A 74 16.87 26.52 12.78
CA ALA A 74 16.01 26.34 11.61
C ALA A 74 16.74 26.67 10.29
N VAL A 75 17.54 27.73 10.26
CA VAL A 75 18.38 28.09 9.09
C VAL A 75 19.42 27.01 8.81
N ALA A 76 20.11 26.51 9.84
CA ALA A 76 21.08 25.42 9.69
C ALA A 76 20.41 24.12 9.19
N ALA A 77 19.22 23.78 9.72
CA ALA A 77 18.45 22.63 9.25
C ALA A 77 18.04 22.79 7.78
N MET A 78 17.60 23.99 7.38
CA MET A 78 17.26 24.28 5.98
C MET A 78 18.47 24.17 5.05
N ALA A 79 19.63 24.67 5.47
CA ALA A 79 20.89 24.47 4.75
C ALA A 79 21.27 22.99 4.63
N GLY A 80 21.04 22.20 5.69
CA GLY A 80 21.22 20.74 5.67
C GLY A 80 20.31 20.01 4.68
N VAL A 81 19.04 20.44 4.55
CA VAL A 81 18.12 19.92 3.53
C VAL A 81 18.66 20.22 2.13
N TYR A 82 19.07 21.47 1.87
CA TYR A 82 19.65 21.84 0.57
C TYR A 82 20.95 21.06 0.26
N ALA A 83 21.82 20.86 1.25
CA ALA A 83 23.04 20.07 1.08
C ALA A 83 22.75 18.59 0.76
N THR A 84 21.69 18.03 1.34
CA THR A 84 21.30 16.61 1.16
C THR A 84 20.64 16.37 -0.19
N TYR A 85 19.63 17.18 -0.53
CA TYR A 85 18.82 16.95 -1.74
C TYR A 85 19.30 17.73 -2.96
N ARG A 86 20.22 18.70 -2.79
CA ARG A 86 20.69 19.64 -3.83
C ARG A 86 19.59 20.49 -4.48
N THR A 87 18.39 20.45 -3.92
CA THR A 87 17.22 21.23 -4.32
C THR A 87 16.36 21.53 -3.09
N LEU A 88 15.62 22.63 -3.13
CA LEU A 88 14.54 22.92 -2.17
C LEU A 88 13.15 22.62 -2.76
N LEU A 89 13.09 22.33 -4.06
CA LEU A 89 11.88 22.02 -4.81
C LEU A 89 11.89 20.54 -5.17
N GLY A 90 10.77 19.85 -4.92
CA GLY A 90 10.63 18.41 -5.15
C GLY A 90 9.89 17.73 -4.01
N ARG A 91 9.43 16.50 -4.22
CA ARG A 91 8.68 15.75 -3.20
C ARG A 91 9.48 15.61 -1.92
N ASP A 92 10.70 15.10 -2.00
CA ASP A 92 11.46 14.67 -0.81
C ASP A 92 12.01 15.87 -0.02
N ALA A 93 12.57 16.86 -0.71
CA ALA A 93 12.98 18.11 -0.08
C ALA A 93 11.79 18.87 0.54
N GLY A 94 10.65 18.94 -0.16
CA GLY A 94 9.43 19.58 0.33
C GLY A 94 8.91 18.95 1.62
N VAL A 95 8.81 17.61 1.64
CA VAL A 95 8.34 16.87 2.82
C VAL A 95 9.31 17.02 4.00
N ALA A 96 10.62 16.94 3.76
CA ALA A 96 11.65 17.17 4.77
C ALA A 96 11.49 18.53 5.46
N MET A 97 11.29 19.59 4.68
CA MET A 97 11.07 20.94 5.21
C MET A 97 9.79 21.04 6.05
N LEU A 98 8.69 20.44 5.61
CA LEU A 98 7.42 20.47 6.34
C LEU A 98 7.49 19.71 7.67
N VAL A 99 8.21 18.59 7.69
CA VAL A 99 8.48 17.81 8.92
C VAL A 99 9.29 18.64 9.91
N LEU A 100 10.36 19.28 9.46
CA LEU A 100 11.18 20.17 10.31
C LEU A 100 10.39 21.40 10.77
N LEU A 101 9.56 21.98 9.90
CA LEU A 101 8.69 23.10 10.24
C LEU A 101 7.70 22.70 11.35
N LEU A 102 7.10 21.50 11.26
CA LEU A 102 6.17 21.00 12.28
C LEU A 102 6.88 20.78 13.62
N ALA A 103 8.04 20.15 13.58
CA ALA A 103 8.91 19.91 14.72
C ALA A 103 9.31 21.22 15.44
N PHE A 104 9.78 22.22 14.71
CA PHE A 104 10.16 23.51 15.28
C PHE A 104 8.94 24.34 15.72
N LYS A 105 7.83 24.31 14.98
CA LYS A 105 6.63 25.05 15.35
C LYS A 105 6.04 24.59 16.68
N LEU A 106 6.19 23.30 17.00
CA LEU A 106 5.83 22.76 18.32
C LEU A 106 6.65 23.39 19.47
N LEU A 107 7.92 23.75 19.26
CA LEU A 107 8.74 24.44 20.26
C LEU A 107 8.42 25.93 20.38
N GLU A 108 7.94 26.55 19.29
CA GLU A 108 7.57 27.97 19.22
C GLU A 108 6.13 28.27 19.70
N MET A 109 5.34 27.25 20.06
CA MET A 109 3.92 27.44 20.39
C MET A 109 3.74 28.21 21.72
N HIS A 110 3.24 29.46 21.62
CA HIS A 110 2.97 30.35 22.76
C HIS A 110 1.48 30.73 22.89
N ALA A 111 0.78 30.92 21.77
CA ALA A 111 -0.61 31.38 21.74
C ALA A 111 -1.57 30.27 21.30
N LYS A 112 -2.86 30.40 21.65
CA LYS A 112 -3.93 29.52 21.13
C LYS A 112 -4.03 29.51 19.61
N ARG A 113 -3.61 30.60 18.94
CA ARG A 113 -3.54 30.67 17.46
C ARG A 113 -2.50 29.71 16.89
N ASP A 114 -1.38 29.54 17.57
CA ASP A 114 -0.27 28.69 17.09
C ASP A 114 -0.67 27.21 17.07
N LEU A 115 -1.58 26.81 17.97
CA LEU A 115 -2.18 25.48 17.95
C LEU A 115 -2.85 25.18 16.61
N PHE A 116 -3.65 26.11 16.07
CA PHE A 116 -4.31 25.89 14.78
C PHE A 116 -3.29 25.71 13.67
N VAL A 117 -2.19 26.48 13.69
CA VAL A 117 -1.10 26.33 12.72
C VAL A 117 -0.46 24.95 12.81
N VAL A 118 -0.16 24.46 14.02
CA VAL A 118 0.39 23.11 14.22
C VAL A 118 -0.58 22.03 13.73
N VAL A 119 -1.87 22.17 14.00
CA VAL A 119 -2.90 21.21 13.57
C VAL A 119 -3.07 21.21 12.05
N PHE A 120 -3.15 22.37 11.41
CA PHE A 120 -3.21 22.47 9.94
C PHE A 120 -1.95 21.92 9.27
N LEU A 121 -0.78 22.24 9.81
CA LEU A 121 0.49 21.70 9.32
C LEU A 121 0.54 20.18 9.52
N SER A 122 0.02 19.66 10.63
CA SER A 122 -0.13 18.22 10.87
C SER A 122 -1.06 17.56 9.84
N PHE A 123 -2.20 18.17 9.48
CA PHE A 123 -3.06 17.64 8.40
C PHE A 123 -2.34 17.61 7.05
N PHE A 124 -1.56 18.64 6.75
CA PHE A 124 -0.82 18.73 5.51
C PHE A 124 0.31 17.68 5.44
N VAL A 125 1.11 17.56 6.50
CA VAL A 125 2.18 16.55 6.63
C VAL A 125 1.60 15.14 6.66
N LEU A 126 0.41 14.94 7.27
CA LEU A 126 -0.28 13.67 7.20
C LEU A 126 -0.55 13.33 5.72
N LEU A 127 -1.17 14.22 4.95
CA LEU A 127 -1.45 13.99 3.53
C LEU A 127 -0.21 13.65 2.70
N THR A 128 0.94 14.28 2.98
CA THR A 128 2.16 14.04 2.19
C THR A 128 2.68 12.60 2.28
N ASN A 129 2.27 11.83 3.29
CA ASN A 129 2.64 10.41 3.38
C ASN A 129 2.14 9.59 2.18
N PHE A 130 0.98 9.94 1.61
CA PHE A 130 0.41 9.26 0.44
C PHE A 130 1.23 9.45 -0.84
N LEU A 131 2.22 10.36 -0.83
CA LEU A 131 3.19 10.52 -1.92
C LEU A 131 4.27 9.42 -1.92
N TYR A 132 4.41 8.67 -0.82
CA TYR A 132 5.36 7.57 -0.67
C TYR A 132 4.67 6.21 -0.68
N SER A 133 3.63 6.05 0.14
CA SER A 133 2.92 4.79 0.29
C SER A 133 1.41 4.98 0.25
N GLN A 134 0.76 4.19 -0.60
CA GLN A 134 -0.71 4.14 -0.73
C GLN A 134 -1.27 2.79 -0.25
N SER A 135 -0.49 2.07 0.56
CA SER A 135 -0.85 0.76 1.08
C SER A 135 -2.03 0.83 2.07
N MET A 136 -2.74 -0.28 2.25
CA MET A 136 -3.85 -0.37 3.20
C MET A 136 -3.41 -0.10 4.66
N PRO A 137 -2.27 -0.62 5.18
CA PRO A 137 -1.79 -0.27 6.52
C PRO A 137 -1.53 1.22 6.68
N THR A 138 -0.96 1.87 5.66
CA THR A 138 -0.74 3.31 5.64
C THR A 138 -2.06 4.06 5.77
N ALA A 139 -3.07 3.70 4.97
CA ALA A 139 -4.39 4.33 5.03
C ALA A 139 -5.07 4.16 6.41
N LEU A 140 -4.98 2.97 7.01
CA LEU A 140 -5.51 2.69 8.36
C LEU A 140 -4.80 3.49 9.44
N PHE A 141 -3.47 3.53 9.40
CA PHE A 141 -2.66 4.31 10.34
C PHE A 141 -2.96 5.81 10.22
N MET A 142 -3.15 6.31 9.00
CA MET A 142 -3.51 7.70 8.76
C MET A 142 -4.93 8.03 9.23
N ALA A 143 -5.89 7.13 9.05
CA ALA A 143 -7.25 7.28 9.58
C ALA A 143 -7.25 7.29 11.12
N LEU A 144 -6.45 6.44 11.77
CA LEU A 144 -6.26 6.46 13.21
C LEU A 144 -5.62 7.77 13.67
N THR A 145 -4.56 8.21 13.00
CA THR A 145 -3.86 9.47 13.28
C THR A 145 -4.79 10.68 13.12
N LEU A 146 -5.65 10.67 12.11
CA LEU A 146 -6.70 11.68 11.90
C LEU A 146 -7.65 11.77 13.11
N VAL A 147 -8.10 10.62 13.65
CA VAL A 147 -8.96 10.60 14.85
C VAL A 147 -8.23 11.17 16.07
N VAL A 148 -6.96 10.82 16.26
CA VAL A 148 -6.14 11.34 17.38
C VAL A 148 -5.90 12.85 17.23
N LEU A 149 -5.60 13.32 16.02
CA LEU A 149 -5.38 14.74 15.71
C LEU A 149 -6.65 15.57 15.93
N LEU A 150 -7.81 15.08 15.50
CA LEU A 150 -9.11 15.70 15.78
C LEU A 150 -9.43 15.71 17.27
N THR A 151 -9.06 14.66 17.99
CA THR A 151 -9.23 14.58 19.45
C THR A 151 -8.36 15.62 20.15
N ALA A 152 -7.12 15.82 19.69
CA ALA A 152 -6.24 16.88 20.18
C ALA A 152 -6.87 18.25 19.93
N GLN A 153 -7.29 18.53 18.69
CA GLN A 153 -7.97 19.79 18.33
C GLN A 153 -9.21 20.05 19.20
N GLN A 154 -10.08 19.05 19.37
CA GLN A 154 -11.30 19.13 20.18
C GLN A 154 -10.97 19.45 21.64
N SER A 155 -9.88 18.90 22.18
CA SER A 155 -9.49 19.07 23.58
C SER A 155 -9.18 20.54 23.95
N PHE A 156 -8.56 21.27 23.03
CA PHE A 156 -8.26 22.69 23.20
C PHE A 156 -9.47 23.60 23.02
N GLN A 157 -10.55 23.12 22.42
CA GLN A 157 -11.79 23.91 22.23
C GLN A 157 -12.71 23.90 23.45
N TYR A 158 -12.55 22.94 24.37
CA TYR A 158 -13.35 22.92 25.59
C TYR A 158 -13.03 24.13 26.49
N THR A 159 -14.04 24.84 27.00
CA THR A 159 -13.84 25.96 27.93
C THR A 159 -14.13 25.57 29.39
N GLY A 160 -14.96 24.56 29.61
CA GLY A 160 -15.36 24.06 30.95
C GLY A 160 -14.82 22.66 31.27
N VAL A 161 -15.68 21.80 31.83
CA VAL A 161 -15.34 20.42 32.21
C VAL A 161 -14.97 19.61 30.97
N VAL A 162 -13.72 19.14 30.92
CA VAL A 162 -13.21 18.32 29.81
C VAL A 162 -13.65 16.87 30.01
N PRO A 163 -14.35 16.26 29.03
CA PRO A 163 -14.68 14.85 29.10
C PRO A 163 -13.43 13.95 29.13
N PRO A 164 -13.52 12.73 29.68
CA PRO A 164 -12.40 11.80 29.67
C PRO A 164 -11.94 11.50 28.23
N LEU A 165 -10.65 11.18 28.06
CA LEU A 165 -10.02 10.95 26.74
C LEU A 165 -10.80 9.95 25.88
N ALA A 166 -11.27 8.85 26.45
CA ALA A 166 -12.07 7.84 25.74
C ALA A 166 -13.35 8.42 25.14
N ARG A 167 -14.04 9.35 25.84
CA ARG A 167 -15.24 9.99 25.32
C ARG A 167 -14.90 10.96 24.18
N ARG A 168 -13.80 11.71 24.30
CA ARG A 168 -13.30 12.61 23.24
C ARG A 168 -12.93 11.85 21.97
N LEU A 169 -12.17 10.74 22.11
CA LEU A 169 -11.84 9.83 21.01
C LEU A 169 -13.10 9.27 20.34
N ARG A 170 -14.08 8.80 21.12
CA ARG A 170 -15.34 8.28 20.58
C ARG A 170 -16.12 9.35 19.81
N THR A 171 -16.15 10.59 20.31
CA THR A 171 -16.78 11.71 19.59
C THR A 171 -16.07 11.98 18.27
N SER A 172 -14.74 12.08 18.27
CA SER A 172 -13.95 12.29 17.05
C SER A 172 -14.11 11.14 16.04
N ALA A 173 -14.08 9.89 16.49
CA ALA A 173 -14.35 8.73 15.65
C ALA A 173 -15.77 8.74 15.07
N LYS A 174 -16.77 9.16 15.86
CA LYS A 174 -18.16 9.32 15.38
C LYS A 174 -18.26 10.40 14.31
N VAL A 175 -17.56 11.52 14.46
CA VAL A 175 -17.51 12.58 13.43
C VAL A 175 -16.89 12.05 12.14
N CYS A 176 -15.76 11.34 12.21
CA CYS A 176 -15.15 10.70 11.05
C CYS A 176 -16.11 9.69 10.38
N ALA A 177 -16.81 8.87 11.18
CA ALA A 177 -17.76 7.88 10.66
C ALA A 177 -18.98 8.53 9.97
N ILE A 178 -19.47 9.67 10.49
CA ILE A 178 -20.55 10.43 9.85
C ILE A 178 -20.07 11.13 8.57
N ALA A 179 -18.80 11.56 8.53
CA ALA A 179 -18.20 12.18 7.35
C ALA A 179 -17.82 11.16 6.25
N ALA A 180 -17.60 9.89 6.60
CA ALA A 180 -17.14 8.85 5.67
C ALA A 180 -18.07 8.64 4.46
N PRO A 181 -19.41 8.62 4.56
CA PRO A 181 -20.29 8.53 3.40
C PRO A 181 -20.12 9.70 2.42
N ILE A 182 -19.95 10.93 2.93
CA ILE A 182 -19.72 12.10 2.10
C ILE A 182 -18.35 12.00 1.41
N ALA A 183 -17.31 11.58 2.15
CA ALA A 183 -15.99 11.34 1.59
C ALA A 183 -16.00 10.25 0.51
N LEU A 184 -16.79 9.18 0.68
CA LEU A 184 -16.95 8.11 -0.31
C LEU A 184 -17.69 8.61 -1.56
N LEU A 185 -18.76 9.40 -1.39
CA LEU A 185 -19.46 10.03 -2.51
C LEU A 185 -18.54 10.96 -3.31
N LEU A 186 -17.72 11.76 -2.62
CA LEU A 186 -16.70 12.58 -3.28
C LEU A 186 -15.62 11.72 -3.95
N PHE A 187 -15.17 10.64 -3.32
CA PHE A 187 -14.18 9.73 -3.92
C PHE A 187 -14.65 9.12 -5.24
N ILE A 188 -15.93 8.75 -5.33
CA ILE A 188 -16.57 8.16 -6.52
C ILE A 188 -16.93 9.24 -7.55
N GLY A 189 -17.50 10.37 -7.13
CA GLY A 189 -18.07 11.37 -8.03
C GLY A 189 -17.12 12.50 -8.46
N PHE A 190 -16.03 12.75 -7.73
CA PHE A 190 -15.13 13.86 -8.03
C PHE A 190 -14.23 13.53 -9.24
N PRO A 191 -14.14 14.40 -10.26
CA PRO A 191 -13.36 14.14 -11.47
C PRO A 191 -11.88 13.87 -11.17
N ARG A 192 -11.35 12.76 -11.68
CA ARG A 192 -9.94 12.40 -11.50
C ARG A 192 -9.06 13.15 -12.51
N LEU A 193 -8.25 14.09 -12.03
CA LEU A 193 -7.17 14.70 -12.81
C LEU A 193 -6.01 13.71 -12.90
N GLN A 194 -5.64 13.30 -14.12
CA GLN A 194 -4.48 12.43 -14.33
C GLN A 194 -3.20 13.28 -14.45
N GLY A 195 -2.23 13.05 -13.57
CA GLY A 195 -0.91 13.67 -13.62
C GLY A 195 -0.30 13.91 -12.23
N PRO A 196 1.03 14.00 -12.10
CA PRO A 196 1.65 14.43 -10.86
C PRO A 196 1.26 15.89 -10.61
N LEU A 197 0.47 16.16 -9.57
CA LEU A 197 0.18 17.54 -9.14
C LEU A 197 1.44 18.20 -8.54
N TRP A 198 2.38 17.39 -8.05
CA TRP A 198 3.60 17.81 -7.36
C TRP A 198 4.73 16.81 -7.63
N GLY A 199 5.64 17.14 -8.54
CA GLY A 199 6.84 16.35 -8.84
C GLY A 199 7.50 16.78 -10.14
N LEU A 200 8.84 16.80 -10.17
CA LEU A 200 9.57 17.00 -11.43
C LEU A 200 9.45 15.71 -12.27
N PRO A 201 9.41 15.78 -13.62
CA PRO A 201 9.47 14.60 -14.48
C PRO A 201 10.78 13.84 -14.23
N GLY A 202 10.74 12.83 -13.35
CA GLY A 202 11.92 12.09 -12.91
C GLY A 202 11.89 11.62 -11.46
N ASP A 203 11.12 12.26 -10.57
CA ASP A 203 11.04 11.86 -9.14
C ASP A 203 10.34 10.50 -8.91
N ALA A 204 9.67 9.97 -9.94
CA ALA A 204 9.09 8.62 -9.98
C ALA A 204 10.13 7.52 -10.35
N LEU A 205 11.35 7.91 -10.77
CA LEU A 205 12.45 7.02 -11.14
C LEU A 205 13.24 6.50 -9.93
N GLY A 206 12.65 6.51 -8.73
CA GLY A 206 13.22 5.82 -7.58
C GLY A 206 13.55 4.38 -7.98
N GLY A 207 14.82 4.00 -7.84
CA GLY A 207 15.42 2.78 -8.37
C GLY A 207 14.76 1.52 -7.82
N LYS A 208 13.62 1.14 -8.41
CA LYS A 208 13.02 -0.17 -8.21
C LYS A 208 13.86 -1.19 -8.98
N THR A 209 14.30 -2.20 -8.26
CA THR A 209 15.08 -3.31 -8.80
C THR A 209 14.19 -4.14 -9.72
N GLY A 210 14.71 -4.48 -10.91
CA GLY A 210 14.02 -5.29 -11.91
C GLY A 210 15.02 -5.91 -12.88
N LEU A 211 14.54 -6.70 -13.84
CA LEU A 211 15.40 -7.34 -14.84
C LEU A 211 16.18 -6.30 -15.66
N SER A 212 17.46 -6.59 -15.89
CA SER A 212 18.38 -5.78 -16.68
C SER A 212 18.61 -6.38 -18.08
N ASP A 213 19.02 -5.55 -19.03
CA ASP A 213 19.42 -5.99 -20.39
C ASP A 213 20.83 -6.61 -20.43
N THR A 214 21.48 -6.73 -19.27
CA THR A 214 22.73 -7.44 -19.07
C THR A 214 22.64 -8.40 -17.90
N MET A 215 23.36 -9.51 -17.97
CA MET A 215 23.49 -10.50 -16.90
C MET A 215 24.97 -10.84 -16.69
N ALA A 216 25.44 -10.65 -15.47
CA ALA A 216 26.78 -11.06 -15.04
C ALA A 216 26.67 -11.87 -13.74
N PRO A 217 27.65 -12.74 -13.40
CA PRO A 217 27.67 -13.43 -12.11
C PRO A 217 27.48 -12.44 -10.93
N GLY A 218 26.49 -12.70 -10.10
CA GLY A 218 26.05 -11.89 -8.96
C GLY A 218 24.92 -10.89 -9.24
N THR A 219 24.44 -10.74 -10.48
CA THR A 219 23.40 -9.73 -10.79
C THR A 219 22.01 -10.18 -10.37
N LEU A 220 21.62 -11.43 -10.65
CA LEU A 220 20.29 -11.94 -10.32
C LEU A 220 20.12 -12.28 -8.83
N SER A 221 21.20 -12.46 -8.07
CA SER A 221 21.11 -12.79 -6.64
C SER A 221 20.43 -11.68 -5.82
N SER A 222 20.62 -10.42 -6.19
CA SER A 222 19.96 -9.28 -5.56
C SER A 222 18.44 -9.27 -5.76
N LEU A 223 17.97 -9.70 -6.94
CA LEU A 223 16.54 -9.88 -7.23
C LEU A 223 15.97 -11.08 -6.48
N ALA A 224 16.74 -12.17 -6.39
CA ALA A 224 16.37 -13.40 -5.69
C ALA A 224 16.03 -13.19 -4.19
N GLN A 225 16.56 -12.13 -3.58
CA GLN A 225 16.34 -11.76 -2.17
C GLN A 225 15.15 -10.80 -1.97
N SER A 226 14.51 -10.33 -3.05
CA SER A 226 13.42 -9.35 -2.96
C SER A 226 12.05 -10.02 -3.01
N ASP A 227 11.26 -9.85 -1.95
CA ASP A 227 9.87 -10.32 -1.88
C ASP A 227 8.85 -9.38 -2.54
N GLU A 228 9.30 -8.31 -3.20
CA GLU A 228 8.42 -7.39 -3.89
C GLU A 228 7.68 -8.08 -5.05
N PRO A 229 6.37 -7.88 -5.22
CA PRO A 229 5.65 -8.39 -6.39
C PRO A 229 6.18 -7.73 -7.67
N ALA A 230 6.53 -8.53 -8.68
CA ALA A 230 6.83 -8.05 -10.03
C ALA A 230 5.51 -7.88 -10.82
N PHE A 231 4.67 -8.91 -10.79
CA PHE A 231 3.35 -8.89 -11.42
C PHE A 231 2.44 -9.97 -10.82
N ARG A 232 1.13 -9.82 -11.06
CA ARG A 232 0.10 -10.79 -10.67
C ARG A 232 -0.65 -11.27 -11.90
N VAL A 233 -0.98 -12.55 -11.94
CA VAL A 233 -1.65 -13.17 -13.08
C VAL A 233 -2.92 -13.88 -12.63
N ARG A 234 -4.00 -13.67 -13.36
CA ARG A 234 -5.25 -14.44 -13.23
C ARG A 234 -5.49 -15.22 -14.52
N PHE A 235 -5.50 -16.55 -14.42
CA PHE A 235 -5.82 -17.41 -15.55
C PHE A 235 -7.33 -17.51 -15.76
N LEU A 236 -7.78 -17.50 -17.01
CA LEU A 236 -9.20 -17.60 -17.37
C LEU A 236 -9.63 -19.03 -17.75
N ASP A 237 -8.70 -19.83 -18.27
CA ASP A 237 -8.98 -21.16 -18.84
C ASP A 237 -8.35 -22.34 -18.05
N GLY A 238 -7.84 -22.06 -16.84
CA GLY A 238 -7.17 -23.03 -15.97
C GLY A 238 -5.70 -22.68 -15.72
N VAL A 239 -5.15 -23.10 -14.57
CA VAL A 239 -3.78 -22.76 -14.17
C VAL A 239 -2.81 -23.84 -14.71
N PRO A 240 -1.78 -23.48 -15.50
CA PRO A 240 -0.76 -24.42 -15.94
C PRO A 240 0.04 -25.01 -14.79
N ALA A 241 0.70 -26.14 -15.01
CA ALA A 241 1.63 -26.70 -14.04
C ALA A 241 2.82 -25.75 -13.82
N GLN A 242 3.40 -25.73 -12.61
CA GLN A 242 4.50 -24.82 -12.23
C GLN A 242 5.69 -24.85 -13.21
N GLN A 243 5.99 -26.03 -13.76
CA GLN A 243 7.07 -26.26 -14.72
C GLN A 243 6.81 -25.62 -16.11
N GLN A 244 5.58 -25.18 -16.39
CA GLN A 244 5.21 -24.48 -17.62
C GLN A 244 5.19 -22.96 -17.44
N LEU A 245 5.29 -22.47 -16.21
CA LEU A 245 5.22 -21.04 -15.87
C LEU A 245 6.58 -20.35 -16.04
N TYR A 246 7.05 -20.27 -17.29
CA TYR A 246 8.21 -19.49 -17.68
C TYR A 246 7.76 -18.14 -18.26
N TRP A 247 8.07 -17.07 -17.53
CA TRP A 247 7.72 -15.71 -17.88
C TRP A 247 8.90 -15.06 -18.61
N ARG A 248 8.97 -15.24 -19.92
CA ARG A 248 10.01 -14.69 -20.79
C ARG A 248 9.98 -13.16 -20.73
N SER A 249 11.17 -12.55 -20.62
CA SER A 249 11.31 -11.09 -20.75
C SER A 249 12.40 -10.68 -21.72
N ILE A 250 13.66 -11.04 -21.45
CA ILE A 250 14.82 -10.53 -22.20
C ILE A 250 15.67 -11.70 -22.69
N VAL A 251 16.21 -11.60 -23.90
CA VAL A 251 17.07 -12.60 -24.53
C VAL A 251 18.48 -12.05 -24.69
N LEU A 252 19.43 -12.73 -24.09
CA LEU A 252 20.83 -12.35 -24.07
C LEU A 252 21.60 -13.25 -25.03
N GLY A 253 22.14 -12.62 -26.08
CA GLY A 253 22.83 -13.31 -27.17
C GLY A 253 24.32 -13.06 -27.19
N ASP A 254 24.78 -11.91 -26.72
CA ASP A 254 26.17 -11.48 -26.89
C ASP A 254 26.92 -11.71 -25.59
N TYR A 255 28.09 -12.37 -25.67
CA TYR A 255 28.89 -12.74 -24.50
C TYR A 255 30.32 -12.25 -24.67
N ASP A 256 30.81 -11.46 -23.71
CA ASP A 256 32.13 -10.84 -23.75
C ASP A 256 33.21 -11.61 -22.97
N GLY A 257 32.85 -12.75 -22.38
CA GLY A 257 33.72 -13.58 -21.55
C GLY A 257 33.34 -13.54 -20.07
N ARG A 258 32.50 -12.58 -19.67
CA ARG A 258 31.96 -12.49 -18.31
C ARG A 258 30.48 -12.13 -18.26
N THR A 259 30.05 -11.19 -19.09
CA THR A 259 28.71 -10.62 -19.10
C THR A 259 27.98 -11.02 -20.36
N TRP A 260 26.74 -11.47 -20.19
CA TRP A 260 25.76 -11.67 -21.25
C TRP A 260 25.00 -10.36 -21.46
N SER A 261 24.84 -9.95 -22.71
CA SER A 261 24.13 -8.73 -23.07
C SER A 261 23.09 -8.99 -24.15
N ARG A 262 22.07 -8.15 -24.13
CA ARG A 262 21.01 -8.18 -25.13
C ARG A 262 21.54 -7.81 -26.51
N VAL A 263 20.99 -8.46 -27.53
CA VAL A 263 21.34 -8.22 -28.92
C VAL A 263 21.00 -6.77 -29.35
N PRO A 264 21.98 -5.95 -29.77
CA PRO A 264 21.70 -4.60 -30.24
C PRO A 264 21.03 -4.63 -31.62
N ARG A 265 19.80 -4.11 -31.72
CA ARG A 265 19.14 -3.93 -33.03
C ARG A 265 19.73 -2.74 -33.77
N LYS A 266 20.41 -2.99 -34.90
CA LYS A 266 20.76 -1.92 -35.85
C LYS A 266 19.47 -1.33 -36.42
N ARG A 267 19.29 0.00 -36.29
CA ARG A 267 18.16 0.74 -36.87
C ARG A 267 18.07 0.45 -38.37
N GLY A 268 16.92 -0.02 -38.86
CA GLY A 268 16.62 -0.14 -40.30
C GLY A 268 16.68 -1.54 -40.91
N LEU A 269 17.08 -2.58 -40.17
CA LEU A 269 16.92 -3.96 -40.64
C LEU A 269 15.43 -4.33 -40.61
N GLN A 270 14.90 -4.82 -41.73
CA GLN A 270 13.54 -5.38 -41.84
C GLN A 270 13.34 -6.46 -40.75
N ARG A 271 12.17 -6.42 -40.10
CA ARG A 271 11.70 -7.50 -39.21
C ARG A 271 11.87 -8.82 -39.94
N LEU A 272 12.52 -9.79 -39.31
CA LEU A 272 12.60 -11.12 -39.90
C LEU A 272 11.22 -11.77 -39.73
N ASP A 273 10.65 -12.28 -40.81
CA ASP A 273 9.49 -13.17 -40.70
C ASP A 273 9.94 -14.43 -39.96
N ILE A 274 9.56 -14.51 -38.68
CA ILE A 274 9.86 -15.66 -37.83
C ILE A 274 8.78 -16.73 -38.00
N ALA A 275 9.20 -17.95 -38.33
CA ALA A 275 8.30 -19.09 -38.44
C ALA A 275 7.84 -19.53 -37.04
N ILE A 276 6.55 -19.41 -36.73
CA ILE A 276 5.97 -19.86 -35.47
C ILE A 276 4.86 -20.86 -35.78
N GLN A 277 4.95 -22.05 -35.21
CA GLN A 277 3.90 -23.05 -35.27
C GLN A 277 3.34 -23.31 -33.88
N THR A 278 2.15 -22.80 -33.61
CA THR A 278 1.43 -23.02 -32.34
C THR A 278 0.74 -24.37 -32.34
N ARG A 279 0.76 -25.08 -31.20
CA ARG A 279 0.02 -26.33 -30.99
C ARG A 279 -0.91 -26.18 -29.78
N GLY A 280 -2.10 -26.79 -29.87
CA GLY A 280 -3.09 -26.76 -28.79
C GLY A 280 -3.88 -25.45 -28.70
N ARG A 281 -4.66 -25.32 -27.63
CA ARG A 281 -5.51 -24.14 -27.38
C ARG A 281 -4.70 -23.04 -26.69
N PRO A 282 -4.92 -21.74 -27.03
CA PRO A 282 -4.31 -20.64 -26.31
C PRO A 282 -4.82 -20.59 -24.88
N LEU A 283 -3.92 -20.25 -23.96
CA LEU A 283 -4.23 -19.97 -22.58
C LEU A 283 -4.45 -18.47 -22.43
N ARG A 284 -5.67 -18.07 -22.02
CA ARG A 284 -5.97 -16.66 -21.74
C ARG A 284 -5.70 -16.34 -20.29
N TYR A 285 -5.02 -15.23 -20.07
CA TYR A 285 -4.69 -14.73 -18.74
C TYR A 285 -4.68 -13.21 -18.70
N GLU A 286 -4.82 -12.70 -17.50
CA GLU A 286 -4.81 -11.27 -17.24
C GLU A 286 -3.66 -10.96 -16.29
N THR A 287 -2.81 -10.02 -16.68
CA THR A 287 -1.64 -9.63 -15.90
C THR A 287 -1.82 -8.23 -15.35
N THR A 288 -1.54 -8.06 -14.07
CA THR A 288 -1.37 -6.77 -13.41
C THR A 288 0.11 -6.62 -13.07
N MET A 289 0.83 -5.82 -13.87
CA MET A 289 2.26 -5.59 -13.76
C MET A 289 2.54 -4.34 -12.93
N GLU A 290 3.45 -4.44 -11.96
CA GLU A 290 3.87 -3.30 -11.14
C GLU A 290 4.77 -2.34 -11.94
N ALA A 291 4.97 -1.12 -11.42
CA ALA A 291 5.90 -0.16 -12.03
C ALA A 291 7.35 -0.67 -11.92
N THR A 292 7.95 -1.08 -13.04
CA THR A 292 9.34 -1.57 -13.10
C THR A 292 10.33 -0.49 -13.52
N ASN A 293 9.86 0.65 -14.04
CA ASN A 293 10.70 1.66 -14.70
C ASN A 293 11.58 1.09 -15.84
N THR A 294 11.25 -0.10 -16.34
CA THR A 294 11.89 -0.72 -17.50
C THR A 294 10.95 -0.71 -18.69
N ARG A 295 11.46 -1.08 -19.86
CA ARG A 295 10.66 -1.18 -21.09
C ARG A 295 10.17 -2.60 -21.36
N TRP A 296 10.76 -3.60 -20.71
CA TRP A 296 10.53 -5.02 -21.00
C TRP A 296 9.27 -5.52 -20.31
N LEU A 297 8.48 -6.33 -21.00
CA LEU A 297 7.37 -7.06 -20.40
C LEU A 297 7.84 -8.46 -20.00
N ALA A 298 7.31 -8.98 -18.89
CA ALA A 298 7.43 -10.40 -18.56
C ALA A 298 6.11 -11.07 -18.96
N LEU A 299 6.19 -12.00 -19.91
CA LEU A 299 5.03 -12.65 -20.53
C LEU A 299 5.20 -14.16 -20.52
N LEU A 300 4.09 -14.89 -20.42
CA LEU A 300 4.16 -16.35 -20.56
C LEU A 300 4.65 -16.69 -21.98
N GLU A 301 5.44 -17.75 -22.09
CA GLU A 301 6.04 -18.13 -23.37
C GLU A 301 5.05 -18.21 -24.53
N LEU A 302 5.52 -17.71 -25.68
CA LEU A 302 4.75 -17.44 -26.88
C LEU A 302 3.42 -16.73 -26.60
N THR A 303 3.51 -15.48 -26.12
CA THR A 303 2.35 -14.60 -26.06
C THR A 303 2.02 -14.03 -27.45
N GLY A 304 0.74 -14.07 -27.82
CA GLY A 304 0.26 -13.73 -29.15
C GLY A 304 0.42 -12.25 -29.54
N PRO A 305 0.36 -11.96 -30.85
CA PRO A 305 0.60 -10.63 -31.41
C PRO A 305 -0.49 -9.60 -31.06
N GLU A 306 -1.66 -10.04 -30.59
CA GLU A 306 -2.81 -9.16 -30.25
C GLU A 306 -2.69 -8.51 -28.86
N LEU A 307 -1.51 -8.59 -28.21
CA LEU A 307 -1.29 -7.97 -26.90
C LEU A 307 -1.47 -6.45 -26.99
N GLN A 308 -2.29 -5.90 -26.10
CA GLN A 308 -2.47 -4.46 -25.94
C GLN A 308 -2.23 -4.07 -24.48
N VAL A 309 -1.34 -3.11 -24.26
CA VAL A 309 -1.08 -2.54 -22.93
C VAL A 309 -1.60 -1.10 -22.90
N PRO A 310 -2.64 -0.80 -22.08
CA PRO A 310 -3.25 0.52 -22.06
C PRO A 310 -2.24 1.66 -21.81
N GLY A 311 -2.20 2.62 -22.72
CA GLY A 311 -1.32 3.79 -22.63
C GLY A 311 0.13 3.56 -23.04
N TYR A 312 0.50 2.39 -23.56
CA TYR A 312 1.84 2.10 -24.05
C TYR A 312 1.83 1.56 -25.47
N ARG A 313 2.81 1.96 -26.27
CA ARG A 313 3.04 1.38 -27.60
C ARG A 313 4.01 0.21 -27.47
N LEU A 314 3.64 -0.92 -28.05
CA LEU A 314 4.43 -2.14 -28.01
C LEU A 314 5.32 -2.28 -29.23
N ARG A 315 6.44 -2.98 -29.02
CA ARG A 315 7.37 -3.44 -30.03
C ARG A 315 7.82 -4.84 -29.68
N ASP A 316 8.15 -5.61 -30.70
CA ASP A 316 8.60 -6.97 -30.56
C ASP A 316 9.91 -7.24 -31.31
N THR A 317 10.57 -8.34 -30.97
CA THR A 317 11.79 -8.81 -31.62
C THR A 317 11.65 -10.21 -32.20
N ASP A 318 12.63 -10.58 -33.04
CA ASP A 318 12.70 -11.89 -33.68
C ASP A 318 13.02 -12.98 -32.63
N GLU A 319 13.57 -12.57 -31.48
CA GLU A 319 13.77 -13.37 -30.29
C GLU A 319 12.51 -13.49 -29.41
N MET A 320 11.33 -13.07 -29.88
CA MET A 320 10.08 -13.05 -29.11
C MET A 320 10.13 -12.23 -27.82
N GLU A 321 10.91 -11.16 -27.76
CA GLU A 321 10.81 -10.18 -26.68
C GLU A 321 9.68 -9.20 -27.01
N VAL A 322 8.94 -8.77 -26.00
CA VAL A 322 7.95 -7.68 -26.15
C VAL A 322 8.32 -6.56 -25.20
N PHE A 323 8.40 -5.34 -25.73
CA PHE A 323 8.81 -4.16 -24.98
C PHE A 323 7.98 -2.94 -25.36
N THR A 324 7.93 -2.00 -24.44
CA THR A 324 7.23 -0.72 -24.56
C THR A 324 8.17 0.36 -25.10
N THR A 325 7.64 1.36 -25.80
CA THR A 325 8.43 2.53 -26.24
C THR A 325 8.92 3.37 -25.07
N ASP A 326 8.07 3.48 -24.05
CA ASP A 326 8.25 4.32 -22.87
C ASP A 326 8.31 3.42 -21.63
N ALA A 327 9.13 3.79 -20.63
CA ALA A 327 9.29 2.97 -19.44
C ALA A 327 7.98 2.85 -18.64
N ILE A 328 7.73 1.65 -18.10
CA ILE A 328 6.53 1.34 -17.31
C ILE A 328 6.69 1.95 -15.92
N SER A 329 6.29 3.21 -15.80
CA SER A 329 6.43 4.04 -14.59
C SER A 329 5.25 3.93 -13.62
N ARG A 330 4.18 3.25 -14.04
CA ARG A 330 2.97 3.01 -13.25
C ARG A 330 2.51 1.58 -13.44
N ARG A 331 1.73 1.08 -12.48
CA ARG A 331 1.06 -0.22 -12.60
C ARG A 331 0.17 -0.24 -13.84
N VAL A 332 0.20 -1.35 -14.57
CA VAL A 332 -0.63 -1.57 -15.75
C VAL A 332 -1.34 -2.92 -15.68
N ARG A 333 -2.54 -2.98 -16.22
CA ARG A 333 -3.32 -4.21 -16.35
C ARG A 333 -3.62 -4.47 -17.82
N TYR A 334 -3.37 -5.69 -18.27
CA TYR A 334 -3.57 -6.11 -19.65
C TYR A 334 -3.96 -7.59 -19.73
N GLN A 335 -4.64 -7.95 -20.80
CA GLN A 335 -4.97 -9.35 -21.11
C GLN A 335 -4.03 -9.87 -22.20
N ALA A 336 -3.68 -11.14 -22.09
CA ALA A 336 -2.76 -11.82 -22.97
C ALA A 336 -3.24 -13.24 -23.26
N MET A 337 -2.81 -13.76 -24.41
CA MET A 337 -3.01 -15.15 -24.82
C MET A 337 -1.66 -15.77 -25.08
N ALA A 338 -1.38 -16.93 -24.50
CA ALA A 338 -0.11 -17.63 -24.69
C ALA A 338 -0.30 -19.09 -25.13
N TRP A 339 0.68 -19.63 -25.84
CA TRP A 339 0.71 -21.04 -26.25
C TRP A 339 1.86 -21.75 -25.54
N THR A 340 1.54 -22.73 -24.71
CA THR A 340 2.55 -23.50 -23.96
C THR A 340 3.23 -24.58 -24.79
N SER A 341 2.71 -24.88 -25.99
CA SER A 341 3.31 -25.82 -26.94
C SER A 341 3.45 -25.16 -28.30
N TYR A 342 4.68 -25.05 -28.78
CA TYR A 342 5.00 -24.40 -30.03
C TYR A 342 6.32 -24.90 -30.61
N ALA A 343 6.53 -24.65 -31.91
CA ALA A 343 7.83 -24.72 -32.55
C ALA A 343 8.21 -23.32 -33.07
N LEU A 344 9.39 -22.84 -32.68
CA LEU A 344 9.87 -21.49 -32.99
C LEU A 344 11.08 -21.56 -33.91
N GLN A 345 10.96 -20.98 -35.10
CA GLN A 345 12.00 -20.92 -36.13
C GLN A 345 12.55 -22.32 -36.50
N ALA A 346 11.67 -23.31 -36.57
CA ALA A 346 11.99 -24.61 -37.14
C ALA A 346 12.31 -24.45 -38.64
N ASN A 347 13.29 -25.21 -39.13
CA ASN A 347 13.83 -25.17 -40.48
C ASN A 347 14.36 -23.79 -40.92
N GLU A 348 14.81 -22.97 -39.96
CA GLU A 348 15.45 -21.68 -40.24
C GLU A 348 16.83 -21.85 -40.89
N ARG A 349 17.26 -20.84 -41.65
CA ARG A 349 18.54 -20.87 -42.37
C ARG A 349 19.74 -20.89 -41.39
N PRO A 350 20.72 -21.79 -41.55
CA PRO A 350 21.90 -21.85 -40.68
C PRO A 350 22.68 -20.53 -40.55
N GLU A 351 22.70 -19.71 -41.61
CA GLU A 351 23.32 -18.38 -41.62
C GLU A 351 22.75 -17.45 -40.54
N ARG A 352 21.43 -17.52 -40.29
CA ARG A 352 20.77 -16.75 -39.23
C ARG A 352 21.13 -17.26 -37.84
N MET A 353 21.65 -18.49 -37.75
CA MET A 353 22.06 -19.10 -36.50
C MET A 353 23.51 -18.81 -36.12
N ALA A 354 24.33 -18.32 -37.05
CA ALA A 354 25.77 -18.12 -36.87
C ALA A 354 26.12 -17.26 -35.64
N ARG A 355 25.37 -16.17 -35.41
CA ARG A 355 25.62 -15.29 -34.24
C ARG A 355 25.46 -16.01 -32.90
N TRP A 356 24.56 -17.00 -32.86
CA TRP A 356 24.25 -17.74 -31.66
C TRP A 356 25.27 -18.85 -31.37
N LEU A 357 26.35 -18.91 -32.16
CA LEU A 357 27.53 -19.74 -31.92
C LEU A 357 28.73 -18.91 -31.43
N GLU A 358 28.65 -17.57 -31.47
CA GLU A 358 29.77 -16.70 -31.16
C GLU A 358 30.21 -16.83 -29.69
N LEU A 359 31.53 -16.98 -29.51
CA LEU A 359 32.22 -16.96 -28.22
C LEU A 359 33.49 -16.11 -28.35
N PRO A 360 33.86 -15.36 -27.30
CA PRO A 360 35.05 -14.52 -27.32
C PRO A 360 36.32 -15.38 -27.27
N ALA A 361 37.35 -14.98 -28.03
CA ALA A 361 38.63 -15.65 -28.01
C ALA A 361 39.39 -15.41 -26.70
N GLY A 362 40.11 -16.42 -26.21
CA GLY A 362 41.02 -16.28 -25.07
C GLY A 362 40.34 -16.32 -23.69
N TYR A 363 39.12 -16.84 -23.60
CA TYR A 363 38.38 -17.05 -22.35
C TYR A 363 37.94 -18.52 -22.19
N ASN A 364 37.87 -18.98 -20.94
CA ASN A 364 37.36 -20.29 -20.53
C ASN A 364 37.98 -21.49 -21.29
N PRO A 365 39.32 -21.61 -21.36
CA PRO A 365 39.99 -22.65 -22.16
C PRO A 365 39.64 -24.08 -21.72
N ARG A 366 39.39 -24.32 -20.43
CA ARG A 366 39.03 -25.66 -19.93
C ARG A 366 37.61 -26.03 -20.35
N THR A 367 36.70 -25.05 -20.37
CA THR A 367 35.33 -25.22 -20.86
C THR A 367 35.32 -25.57 -22.35
N LEU A 368 36.13 -24.87 -23.15
CA LEU A 368 36.27 -25.17 -24.58
C LEU A 368 36.88 -26.57 -24.81
N ALA A 369 37.90 -26.95 -24.04
CA ALA A 369 38.48 -28.29 -24.10
C ALA A 369 37.45 -29.37 -23.73
N LEU A 370 36.61 -29.14 -22.71
CA LEU A 370 35.53 -30.05 -22.34
C LEU A 370 34.49 -30.19 -23.46
N ALA A 371 34.08 -29.08 -24.07
CA ALA A 371 33.15 -29.10 -25.20
C ALA A 371 33.71 -29.90 -26.39
N GLN A 372 34.98 -29.68 -26.73
CA GLN A 372 35.65 -30.43 -27.79
C GLN A 372 35.73 -31.92 -27.45
N GLN A 373 36.09 -32.29 -26.22
CA GLN A 373 36.13 -33.67 -25.75
C GLN A 373 34.76 -34.35 -25.86
N LEU A 374 33.68 -33.68 -25.44
CA LEU A 374 32.32 -34.21 -25.56
C LEU A 374 31.96 -34.43 -27.03
N ARG A 375 32.30 -33.48 -27.90
CA ARG A 375 32.03 -33.59 -29.33
C ARG A 375 32.80 -34.72 -30.00
N THR A 376 34.07 -34.94 -29.64
CA THR A 376 34.88 -36.04 -30.18
C THR A 376 34.44 -37.40 -29.66
N THR A 377 33.97 -37.47 -28.40
CA THR A 377 33.48 -38.72 -27.80
C THR A 377 32.11 -39.12 -28.35
N MET A 378 31.32 -38.14 -28.78
CA MET A 378 29.97 -38.32 -29.31
C MET A 378 29.80 -37.68 -30.70
N PRO A 379 30.53 -38.15 -31.74
CA PRO A 379 30.59 -37.45 -33.04
C PRO A 379 29.25 -37.42 -33.79
N GLN A 380 28.40 -38.43 -33.58
CA GLN A 380 27.07 -38.55 -34.18
C GLN A 380 25.94 -38.01 -33.28
N ALA A 381 26.27 -37.45 -32.11
CA ALA A 381 25.24 -36.92 -31.23
C ALA A 381 24.60 -35.67 -31.82
N ASP A 382 23.26 -35.67 -31.81
CA ASP A 382 22.47 -34.50 -32.08
C ASP A 382 22.50 -33.53 -30.88
N ALA A 383 21.89 -32.37 -31.06
CA ALA A 383 21.86 -31.34 -30.02
C ALA A 383 21.12 -31.79 -28.75
N ALA A 384 20.08 -32.62 -28.89
CA ALA A 384 19.31 -33.13 -27.77
C ALA A 384 20.15 -34.09 -26.91
N LEU A 385 20.90 -34.99 -27.53
CA LEU A 385 21.77 -35.93 -26.85
C LEU A 385 22.93 -35.21 -26.13
N LEU A 386 23.55 -34.21 -26.77
CA LEU A 386 24.60 -33.39 -26.15
C LEU A 386 24.06 -32.56 -24.97
N SER A 387 22.88 -31.95 -25.13
CA SER A 387 22.15 -31.27 -24.05
C SER A 387 21.92 -32.21 -22.86
N ASN A 388 21.37 -33.40 -23.12
CA ASN A 388 21.09 -34.38 -22.07
C ASN A 388 22.36 -34.87 -21.36
N ALA A 389 23.46 -35.07 -22.08
CA ALA A 389 24.75 -35.43 -21.48
C ALA A 389 25.26 -34.32 -20.53
N LEU A 390 25.09 -33.05 -20.91
CA LEU A 390 25.46 -31.92 -20.07
C LEU A 390 24.55 -31.76 -18.84
N LEU A 391 23.24 -31.92 -19.01
CA LEU A 391 22.30 -31.92 -17.88
C LEU A 391 22.59 -33.07 -16.91
N ALA A 392 22.94 -34.27 -17.43
CA ALA A 392 23.36 -35.40 -16.61
C ALA A 392 24.63 -35.08 -15.82
N ARG A 393 25.60 -34.38 -16.45
CA ARG A 393 26.81 -33.90 -15.77
C ARG A 393 26.50 -32.91 -14.65
N PHE A 394 25.58 -31.97 -14.84
CA PHE A 394 25.17 -31.06 -13.76
C PHE A 394 24.53 -31.82 -12.59
N ARG A 395 23.71 -32.84 -12.90
CA ARG A 395 23.05 -33.67 -11.89
C ARG A 395 24.02 -34.53 -11.07
N SER A 396 25.03 -35.14 -11.70
CA SER A 396 25.95 -36.08 -11.04
C SER A 396 27.32 -35.48 -10.66
N GLY A 397 27.63 -34.29 -11.15
CA GLY A 397 28.97 -33.68 -11.06
C GLY A 397 29.31 -33.00 -9.73
N GLY A 398 28.43 -33.10 -8.72
CA GLY A 398 28.59 -32.45 -7.42
C GLY A 398 28.34 -30.94 -7.45
N TYR A 399 27.42 -30.47 -8.30
CA TYR A 399 27.05 -29.07 -8.37
C TYR A 399 26.02 -28.71 -7.29
N ASN A 400 26.12 -27.50 -6.73
CA ASN A 400 25.24 -27.02 -5.66
C ASN A 400 24.59 -25.67 -6.00
N TYR A 401 23.28 -25.56 -5.80
CA TYR A 401 22.54 -24.33 -6.04
C TYR A 401 22.52 -23.45 -4.78
N THR A 402 23.02 -22.21 -4.88
CA THR A 402 23.10 -21.26 -3.76
C THR A 402 22.88 -19.81 -4.20
N LEU A 403 22.32 -18.98 -3.30
CA LEU A 403 22.17 -17.52 -3.49
C LEU A 403 23.46 -16.74 -3.19
N GLU A 404 24.42 -17.37 -2.52
CA GLU A 404 25.69 -16.77 -2.12
C GLU A 404 26.86 -17.56 -2.72
N PRO A 405 27.01 -17.60 -4.06
CA PRO A 405 28.13 -18.27 -4.68
C PRO A 405 29.43 -17.47 -4.47
N PRO A 406 30.60 -18.14 -4.51
CA PRO A 406 31.89 -17.46 -4.52
C PRO A 406 32.00 -16.48 -5.71
N LEU A 407 32.71 -15.38 -5.50
CA LEU A 407 33.03 -14.45 -6.58
C LEU A 407 33.92 -15.14 -7.62
N LEU A 408 33.58 -14.94 -8.89
CA LEU A 408 34.31 -15.50 -10.02
C LEU A 408 35.19 -14.43 -10.67
N GLY A 409 36.37 -14.86 -11.12
CA GLY A 409 37.40 -14.07 -11.78
C GLY A 409 37.18 -13.92 -13.28
N ARG A 410 38.27 -14.02 -14.04
CA ARG A 410 38.28 -13.76 -15.49
C ARG A 410 37.61 -14.88 -16.28
N ASP A 411 37.98 -16.12 -15.98
CA ASP A 411 37.46 -17.32 -16.66
C ASP A 411 36.29 -17.88 -15.84
N ALA A 412 35.24 -17.06 -15.70
CA ALA A 412 34.14 -17.32 -14.78
C ALA A 412 33.46 -18.67 -15.01
N VAL A 413 33.37 -19.12 -16.27
CA VAL A 413 32.75 -20.42 -16.58
C VAL A 413 33.68 -21.57 -16.19
N ASP A 414 35.00 -21.45 -16.38
CA ASP A 414 35.96 -22.45 -15.92
C ASP A 414 35.97 -22.54 -14.38
N GLU A 415 36.02 -21.40 -13.70
CA GLU A 415 36.02 -21.32 -12.25
C GLU A 415 34.74 -21.95 -11.68
N PHE A 416 33.58 -21.67 -12.27
CA PHE A 416 32.33 -22.30 -11.89
C PHE A 416 32.30 -23.82 -12.17
N LEU A 417 32.61 -24.25 -13.40
CA LEU A 417 32.44 -25.64 -13.81
C LEU A 417 33.40 -26.60 -13.12
N PHE A 418 34.61 -26.14 -12.80
CA PHE A 418 35.70 -27.01 -12.36
C PHE A 418 36.19 -26.73 -10.94
N GLN A 419 35.94 -25.54 -10.38
CA GLN A 419 36.43 -25.17 -9.05
C GLN A 419 35.30 -25.05 -8.04
N SER A 420 34.43 -24.04 -8.18
CA SER A 420 33.41 -23.76 -7.16
C SER A 420 32.26 -24.76 -7.20
N LYS A 421 31.83 -25.16 -8.41
CA LYS A 421 30.63 -25.97 -8.68
C LYS A 421 29.37 -25.48 -7.95
N SER A 422 29.38 -24.25 -7.48
CA SER A 422 28.36 -23.67 -6.63
C SER A 422 27.92 -22.36 -7.26
N GLY A 423 26.63 -22.23 -7.56
CA GLY A 423 26.13 -21.14 -8.39
C GLY A 423 24.64 -20.92 -8.25
N PHE A 424 24.19 -19.85 -8.90
CA PHE A 424 22.78 -19.52 -9.06
C PHE A 424 22.34 -19.73 -10.53
N CYS A 425 21.06 -19.49 -10.87
CA CYS A 425 20.52 -19.79 -12.21
C CYS A 425 21.34 -19.17 -13.37
N GLU A 426 21.84 -17.95 -13.21
CA GLU A 426 22.71 -17.27 -14.19
C GLU A 426 24.02 -18.04 -14.48
N HIS A 427 24.58 -18.73 -13.48
CA HIS A 427 25.82 -19.51 -13.61
C HIS A 427 25.56 -20.76 -14.45
N TYR A 428 24.49 -21.48 -14.12
CA TYR A 428 24.08 -22.69 -14.82
C TYR A 428 23.66 -22.40 -16.27
N ALA A 429 22.81 -21.38 -16.47
CA ALA A 429 22.38 -20.97 -17.80
C ALA A 429 23.55 -20.47 -18.66
N GLY A 430 24.40 -19.60 -18.12
CA GLY A 430 25.57 -19.07 -18.82
C GLY A 430 26.57 -20.17 -19.20
N ALA A 431 26.96 -21.02 -18.25
CA ALA A 431 27.91 -22.11 -18.49
C ALA A 431 27.38 -23.13 -19.51
N TYR A 432 26.07 -23.45 -19.41
CA TYR A 432 25.41 -24.33 -20.37
C TYR A 432 25.45 -23.74 -21.78
N VAL A 433 25.10 -22.47 -21.96
CA VAL A 433 25.12 -21.83 -23.29
C VAL A 433 26.53 -21.79 -23.86
N VAL A 434 27.56 -21.46 -23.06
CA VAL A 434 28.96 -21.50 -23.53
C VAL A 434 29.34 -22.89 -24.04
N LEU A 435 29.02 -23.95 -23.28
CA LEU A 435 29.32 -25.32 -23.69
C LEU A 435 28.57 -25.72 -24.97
N MET A 436 27.28 -25.37 -25.10
CA MET A 436 26.50 -25.68 -26.31
C MET A 436 27.06 -24.96 -27.54
N ARG A 437 27.40 -23.67 -27.41
CA ARG A 437 28.05 -22.90 -28.49
C ARG A 437 29.40 -23.50 -28.89
N ALA A 438 30.22 -23.86 -27.92
CA ALA A 438 31.52 -24.49 -28.15
C ALA A 438 31.41 -25.89 -28.81
N MET A 439 30.28 -26.58 -28.66
CA MET A 439 29.97 -27.83 -29.37
C MET A 439 29.33 -27.61 -30.76
N GLY A 440 29.20 -26.36 -31.21
CA GLY A 440 28.61 -26.01 -32.51
C GLY A 440 27.08 -25.99 -32.52
N ILE A 441 26.44 -25.86 -31.35
CA ILE A 441 24.98 -25.80 -31.23
C ILE A 441 24.57 -24.35 -30.94
N PRO A 442 23.73 -23.72 -31.79
CA PRO A 442 23.29 -22.35 -31.56
C PRO A 442 22.50 -22.28 -30.25
N ALA A 443 22.91 -21.39 -29.35
CA ALA A 443 22.36 -21.31 -28.00
C ALA A 443 22.31 -19.87 -27.49
N ARG A 444 21.38 -19.57 -26.59
CA ARG A 444 21.21 -18.24 -25.97
C ARG A 444 20.67 -18.31 -24.55
N VAL A 445 20.92 -17.26 -23.78
CA VAL A 445 20.36 -17.12 -22.44
C VAL A 445 19.05 -16.34 -22.53
N VAL A 446 18.06 -16.75 -21.74
CA VAL A 446 16.80 -16.02 -21.56
C VAL A 446 16.66 -15.67 -20.09
N THR A 447 16.28 -14.43 -19.81
CA THR A 447 15.99 -13.95 -18.47
C THR A 447 14.54 -13.53 -18.35
N GLY A 448 14.00 -13.69 -17.15
CA GLY A 448 12.57 -13.59 -16.90
C GLY A 448 12.25 -13.97 -15.46
N TYR A 449 11.10 -14.58 -15.27
CA TYR A 449 10.68 -15.17 -14.00
C TYR A 449 10.26 -16.61 -14.22
N GLN A 450 10.38 -17.46 -13.20
CA GLN A 450 9.92 -18.84 -13.25
C GLN A 450 9.07 -19.15 -12.03
N GLY A 451 7.87 -19.67 -12.29
CA GLY A 451 6.92 -20.09 -11.25
C GLY A 451 5.98 -18.98 -10.83
N GLY A 452 5.96 -18.69 -9.53
CA GLY A 452 4.98 -17.83 -8.87
C GLY A 452 4.20 -18.58 -7.79
N GLU A 453 3.58 -17.83 -6.88
CA GLU A 453 2.82 -18.37 -5.76
C GLU A 453 1.32 -18.14 -5.98
N MET A 454 0.55 -19.22 -6.08
CA MET A 454 -0.90 -19.13 -6.20
C MET A 454 -1.49 -18.73 -4.85
N ASN A 455 -2.30 -17.68 -4.84
CA ASN A 455 -3.09 -17.31 -3.68
C ASN A 455 -4.46 -18.03 -3.74
N PRO A 456 -4.74 -18.99 -2.85
CA PRO A 456 -5.99 -19.74 -2.87
C PRO A 456 -7.22 -18.88 -2.49
N VAL A 457 -7.02 -17.68 -1.92
CA VAL A 457 -8.11 -16.81 -1.46
C VAL A 457 -8.73 -16.01 -2.61
N ASP A 458 -7.91 -15.43 -3.49
CA ASP A 458 -8.37 -14.58 -4.60
C ASP A 458 -8.12 -15.18 -6.00
N GLY A 459 -7.42 -16.33 -6.09
CA GLY A 459 -7.14 -17.03 -7.34
C GLY A 459 -6.09 -16.35 -8.22
N TYR A 460 -5.33 -15.38 -7.70
CA TYR A 460 -4.22 -14.76 -8.41
C TYR A 460 -2.91 -15.51 -8.14
N LEU A 461 -2.15 -15.77 -9.21
CA LEU A 461 -0.75 -16.14 -9.13
C LEU A 461 0.09 -14.87 -8.95
N THR A 462 0.83 -14.77 -7.84
CA THR A 462 1.77 -13.67 -7.61
C THR A 462 3.17 -14.09 -8.01
N VAL A 463 3.79 -13.35 -8.92
CA VAL A 463 5.21 -13.50 -9.29
C VAL A 463 6.01 -12.38 -8.64
N ARG A 464 7.03 -12.74 -7.86
CA ARG A 464 7.87 -11.81 -7.10
C ARG A 464 9.20 -11.55 -7.80
N GLN A 465 9.91 -10.51 -7.38
CA GLN A 465 11.29 -10.29 -7.81
C GLN A 465 12.19 -11.50 -7.49
N SER A 466 11.93 -12.17 -6.36
CA SER A 466 12.60 -13.41 -5.98
C SER A 466 12.38 -14.57 -6.96
N ASP A 467 11.30 -14.55 -7.74
CA ASP A 467 11.06 -15.57 -8.77
C ASP A 467 11.90 -15.33 -10.05
N ALA A 468 12.73 -14.28 -10.09
CA ALA A 468 13.62 -13.99 -11.22
C ALA A 468 14.49 -15.21 -11.56
N HIS A 469 14.60 -15.48 -12.86
CA HIS A 469 15.22 -16.71 -13.34
C HIS A 469 15.93 -16.50 -14.68
N ALA A 470 16.99 -17.28 -14.88
CA ALA A 470 17.71 -17.37 -16.14
C ALA A 470 17.73 -18.83 -16.59
N TRP A 471 17.43 -19.05 -17.87
CA TRP A 471 17.48 -20.37 -18.51
C TRP A 471 18.13 -20.27 -19.89
N ALA A 472 18.27 -21.40 -20.57
CA ALA A 472 18.88 -21.49 -21.88
C ALA A 472 17.84 -21.84 -22.96
N GLU A 473 18.14 -21.45 -24.19
CA GLU A 473 17.49 -22.00 -25.38
C GLU A 473 18.56 -22.53 -26.31
N ILE A 474 18.29 -23.68 -26.92
CA ILE A 474 19.13 -24.26 -27.98
C ILE A 474 18.31 -24.38 -29.25
N TRP A 475 18.93 -24.19 -30.40
CA TRP A 475 18.27 -24.35 -31.68
C TRP A 475 18.63 -25.69 -32.33
N THR A 476 17.63 -26.36 -32.88
CA THR A 476 17.81 -27.55 -33.72
C THR A 476 17.10 -27.36 -35.06
N PRO A 477 17.60 -27.92 -36.17
CA PRO A 477 16.99 -27.70 -37.48
C PRO A 477 15.51 -28.06 -37.53
N GLN A 478 15.11 -29.21 -37.01
CA GLN A 478 13.75 -29.72 -37.17
C GLN A 478 12.75 -29.14 -36.16
N ALA A 479 13.18 -28.86 -34.93
CA ALA A 479 12.28 -28.40 -33.87
C ALA A 479 12.38 -26.89 -33.59
N GLY A 480 13.41 -26.23 -34.12
CA GLY A 480 13.68 -24.82 -33.86
C GLY A 480 14.28 -24.58 -32.47
N TRP A 481 14.02 -23.41 -31.91
CA TRP A 481 14.42 -23.05 -30.55
C TRP A 481 13.65 -23.87 -29.50
N GLN A 482 14.40 -24.47 -28.59
CA GLN A 482 13.89 -25.28 -27.49
C GLN A 482 14.43 -24.74 -26.16
N ARG A 483 13.53 -24.50 -25.20
CA ARG A 483 13.90 -24.17 -23.83
C ARG A 483 14.60 -25.35 -23.16
N VAL A 484 15.72 -25.07 -22.51
CA VAL A 484 16.41 -25.96 -21.59
C VAL A 484 16.70 -25.19 -20.30
N ASP A 485 16.35 -25.76 -19.15
CA ASP A 485 16.71 -25.18 -17.86
C ASP A 485 17.76 -26.08 -17.16
N PRO A 486 19.05 -25.69 -17.20
CA PRO A 486 20.10 -26.45 -16.52
C PRO A 486 19.97 -26.41 -14.99
N THR A 487 19.28 -25.41 -14.43
CA THR A 487 19.00 -25.33 -12.99
C THR A 487 18.12 -26.49 -12.54
N ALA A 488 17.16 -26.91 -13.38
CA ALA A 488 16.27 -28.02 -13.07
C ALA A 488 17.01 -29.36 -12.89
N ALA A 489 18.23 -29.49 -13.44
CA ALA A 489 19.06 -30.68 -13.26
C ALA A 489 19.75 -30.74 -11.89
N VAL A 490 19.92 -29.61 -11.20
CA VAL A 490 20.61 -29.50 -9.91
C VAL A 490 19.65 -29.23 -8.76
N ALA A 491 18.65 -28.40 -8.99
CA ALA A 491 17.62 -28.03 -8.02
C ALA A 491 16.22 -28.25 -8.62
N PRO A 492 15.76 -29.51 -8.80
CA PRO A 492 14.46 -29.78 -9.42
C PRO A 492 13.30 -29.15 -8.64
N ASP A 493 13.37 -29.12 -7.31
CA ASP A 493 12.34 -28.52 -6.45
C ASP A 493 12.13 -27.03 -6.71
N ARG A 494 13.15 -26.29 -7.16
CA ARG A 494 13.04 -24.87 -7.54
C ARG A 494 12.02 -24.66 -8.65
N VAL A 495 12.05 -25.52 -9.66
CA VAL A 495 11.18 -25.44 -10.84
C VAL A 495 9.82 -26.06 -10.57
N GLN A 496 9.78 -27.13 -9.75
CA GLN A 496 8.54 -27.86 -9.44
C GLN A 496 7.67 -27.19 -8.37
N ARG A 497 8.28 -26.56 -7.36
CA ARG A 497 7.59 -26.09 -6.13
C ARG A 497 7.80 -24.62 -5.78
N ASN A 498 8.61 -23.87 -6.55
CA ASN A 498 8.96 -22.43 -6.40
C ASN A 498 10.20 -22.13 -5.50
N LEU A 499 10.88 -20.98 -5.72
CA LEU A 499 12.16 -20.64 -5.02
C LEU A 499 12.04 -20.63 -3.51
N ALA A 500 10.98 -19.97 -3.00
CA ALA A 500 10.76 -19.80 -1.57
C ALA A 500 10.65 -21.13 -0.81
N ARG A 501 10.36 -22.24 -1.51
CA ARG A 501 10.27 -23.59 -0.95
C ARG A 501 11.50 -24.47 -1.22
N ALA A 502 12.38 -24.04 -2.13
CA ALA A 502 13.51 -24.84 -2.59
C ALA A 502 14.82 -24.55 -1.84
N LEU A 503 14.91 -23.43 -1.11
CA LEU A 503 16.10 -23.06 -0.34
C LEU A 503 15.85 -23.21 1.17
N PRO A 504 16.77 -23.81 1.94
CA PRO A 504 16.72 -23.79 3.39
C PRO A 504 16.90 -22.34 3.87
N GLN A 505 15.92 -21.79 4.58
CA GLN A 505 16.10 -20.49 5.22
C GLN A 505 17.04 -20.65 6.43
N PRO A 506 18.13 -19.87 6.54
CA PRO A 506 19.00 -19.93 7.71
C PRO A 506 18.20 -19.49 8.94
N ALA A 507 17.94 -20.45 9.84
CA ALA A 507 17.27 -20.18 11.09
C ALA A 507 18.22 -19.42 12.03
N ALA A 508 18.15 -18.09 12.01
CA ALA A 508 18.76 -17.28 13.04
C ALA A 508 17.92 -17.42 14.33
N PHE A 509 18.53 -17.96 15.39
CA PHE A 509 18.06 -17.95 16.78
C PHE A 509 16.66 -18.54 17.05
N GLY A 510 16.55 -19.79 17.49
CA GLY A 510 15.44 -20.32 18.32
C GLY A 510 14.01 -20.33 17.74
N PHE A 511 13.74 -19.64 16.63
CA PHE A 511 12.43 -19.50 15.98
C PHE A 511 12.25 -20.43 14.78
N ALA A 512 13.16 -21.41 14.60
CA ALA A 512 13.10 -22.39 13.51
C ALA A 512 11.73 -23.07 13.33
N PRO A 513 10.98 -23.44 14.39
CA PRO A 513 9.64 -24.02 14.23
C PRO A 513 8.62 -23.04 13.64
N LEU A 514 8.74 -21.74 13.97
CA LEU A 514 7.81 -20.71 13.54
C LEU A 514 8.08 -20.28 12.09
N LEU A 515 9.36 -20.24 11.67
CA LEU A 515 9.75 -20.06 10.27
C LEU A 515 9.46 -21.30 9.42
N ALA A 516 9.57 -22.52 9.97
CA ALA A 516 9.16 -23.74 9.27
C ALA A 516 7.66 -23.77 8.96
N LEU A 517 6.81 -23.27 9.87
CA LEU A 517 5.38 -23.08 9.64
C LEU A 517 5.08 -22.04 8.54
N GLN A 518 5.98 -21.09 8.28
CA GLN A 518 5.82 -20.09 7.23
C GLN A 518 5.95 -20.67 5.81
N GLY A 519 6.70 -21.79 5.66
CA GLY A 519 6.87 -22.50 4.39
C GLY A 519 5.75 -23.49 4.05
N ASP A 520 4.92 -23.87 5.04
CA ASP A 520 3.78 -24.77 4.86
C ASP A 520 2.54 -23.98 4.38
N PRO A 521 2.04 -24.22 3.14
CA PRO A 521 0.87 -23.51 2.61
C PRO A 521 -0.42 -23.77 3.39
N ASP A 522 -0.51 -24.88 4.13
CA ASP A 522 -1.70 -25.24 4.91
C ASP A 522 -1.63 -24.71 6.35
N SER A 523 -0.57 -23.96 6.70
CA SER A 523 -0.47 -23.34 8.01
C SER A 523 -1.43 -22.15 8.17
N TRP A 524 -1.88 -21.91 9.41
CA TRP A 524 -2.69 -20.74 9.73
C TRP A 524 -1.95 -19.42 9.42
N LEU A 525 -0.62 -19.39 9.53
CA LEU A 525 0.22 -18.25 9.16
C LEU A 525 0.18 -17.99 7.65
N ALA A 526 0.26 -19.06 6.85
CA ALA A 526 0.10 -18.96 5.40
C ALA A 526 -1.31 -18.45 5.04
N GLN A 527 -2.36 -18.96 5.71
CA GLN A 527 -3.73 -18.48 5.50
C GLN A 527 -3.88 -16.98 5.81
N VAL A 528 -3.28 -16.49 6.90
CA VAL A 528 -3.27 -15.05 7.23
C VAL A 528 -2.49 -14.25 6.18
N ARG A 529 -1.32 -14.73 5.75
CA ARG A 529 -0.50 -14.10 4.71
C ARG A 529 -1.25 -14.00 3.38
N PHE A 530 -1.91 -15.08 2.95
CA PHE A 530 -2.72 -15.14 1.74
C PHE A 530 -3.95 -14.23 1.82
N SER A 531 -4.64 -14.22 2.97
CA SER A 531 -5.79 -13.35 3.21
C SER A 531 -5.38 -11.87 3.18
N TYR A 532 -4.27 -11.52 3.83
CA TYR A 532 -3.72 -10.17 3.79
C TYR A 532 -3.31 -9.77 2.37
N ALA A 533 -2.63 -10.66 1.63
CA ALA A 533 -2.25 -10.43 0.25
C ALA A 533 -3.49 -10.20 -0.66
N ALA A 534 -4.56 -10.98 -0.46
CA ALA A 534 -5.83 -10.83 -1.17
C ALA A 534 -6.53 -9.52 -0.82
N LEU A 535 -6.56 -9.13 0.46
CA LEU A 535 -7.09 -7.83 0.91
C LEU A 535 -6.29 -6.65 0.34
N ASN A 536 -4.97 -6.75 0.31
CA ASN A 536 -4.12 -5.73 -0.27
C ASN A 536 -4.30 -5.66 -1.80
N ASN A 537 -4.47 -6.81 -2.46
CA ASN A 537 -4.79 -6.87 -3.89
C ASN A 537 -6.16 -6.25 -4.19
N SER A 538 -7.18 -6.54 -3.38
CA SER A 538 -8.51 -5.93 -3.55
C SER A 538 -8.50 -4.42 -3.29
N TRP A 539 -7.78 -3.95 -2.25
CA TRP A 539 -7.53 -2.53 -2.01
C TRP A 539 -6.88 -1.85 -3.21
N ASN A 540 -5.83 -2.47 -3.75
CA ASN A 540 -5.14 -1.99 -4.94
C ASN A 540 -6.09 -1.88 -6.13
N GLN A 541 -6.89 -2.91 -6.40
CA GLN A 541 -7.79 -2.96 -7.54
C GLN A 541 -8.97 -2.00 -7.44
N TRP A 542 -9.51 -1.76 -6.25
CA TRP A 542 -10.72 -0.96 -6.06
C TRP A 542 -10.47 0.48 -5.64
N VAL A 543 -9.38 0.74 -4.91
CA VAL A 543 -9.08 2.07 -4.37
C VAL A 543 -7.98 2.76 -5.16
N LEU A 544 -6.85 2.07 -5.41
CA LEU A 544 -5.71 2.69 -6.10
C LEU A 544 -5.89 2.74 -7.62
N ASP A 545 -6.40 1.65 -8.20
CA ASP A 545 -6.63 1.53 -9.64
C ASP A 545 -8.01 2.09 -10.06
N TYR A 546 -8.67 2.87 -9.19
CA TYR A 546 -9.89 3.60 -9.55
C TYR A 546 -9.54 4.82 -10.40
N ASN A 547 -9.42 4.59 -11.71
CA ASN A 547 -9.07 5.59 -12.71
C ASN A 547 -10.29 6.25 -13.36
N SER A 548 -10.06 7.23 -14.24
CA SER A 548 -11.13 7.94 -14.96
C SER A 548 -11.98 7.00 -15.83
N ASP A 549 -11.40 5.93 -16.36
CA ASP A 549 -12.10 4.98 -17.24
C ASP A 549 -13.12 4.16 -16.44
N ARG A 550 -12.71 3.63 -15.28
CA ARG A 550 -13.64 2.95 -14.35
C ARG A 550 -14.65 3.90 -13.74
N GLN A 551 -14.25 5.14 -13.45
CA GLN A 551 -15.19 6.15 -12.98
C GLN A 551 -16.25 6.42 -14.05
N ARG A 552 -15.85 6.58 -15.31
CA ARG A 552 -16.75 6.79 -16.43
C ARG A 552 -17.68 5.60 -16.65
N SER A 553 -17.15 4.38 -16.69
CA SER A 553 -17.98 3.17 -16.85
C SER A 553 -18.96 3.00 -15.69
N PHE A 554 -18.53 3.25 -14.46
CA PHE A 554 -19.40 3.22 -13.28
C PHE A 554 -20.49 4.28 -13.36
N LEU A 555 -20.15 5.52 -13.74
CA LEU A 555 -21.14 6.59 -13.89
C LEU A 555 -22.11 6.32 -15.04
N GLU A 556 -21.66 5.71 -16.13
CA GLU A 556 -22.49 5.27 -17.25
C GLU A 556 -23.47 4.17 -16.80
N GLU A 557 -22.99 3.11 -16.13
CA GLU A 557 -23.83 2.05 -15.55
C GLU A 557 -24.81 2.59 -14.50
N LEU A 558 -24.35 3.51 -13.65
CA LEU A 558 -25.15 4.16 -12.63
C LEU A 558 -26.23 5.05 -13.27
N SER A 559 -25.89 5.83 -14.30
CA SER A 559 -26.84 6.65 -15.04
C SER A 559 -27.88 5.81 -15.78
N ALA A 560 -27.48 4.68 -16.36
CA ALA A 560 -28.37 3.71 -16.99
C ALA A 560 -29.31 3.06 -15.95
N SER A 561 -28.81 2.80 -14.74
CA SER A 561 -29.60 2.28 -13.63
C SER A 561 -30.59 3.31 -13.07
N PHE A 562 -30.18 4.59 -12.99
CA PHE A 562 -31.05 5.70 -12.58
C PHE A 562 -32.09 6.10 -13.65
N GLY A 563 -31.86 5.74 -14.92
CA GLY A 563 -32.87 5.83 -15.98
C GLY A 563 -34.02 4.82 -15.85
N ASN A 564 -33.94 3.89 -14.90
CA ASN A 564 -34.91 2.82 -14.69
C ASN A 564 -35.86 3.18 -13.53
N TRP A 565 -37.18 3.09 -13.73
CA TRP A 565 -38.22 3.54 -12.76
C TRP A 565 -38.07 2.95 -11.35
N ARG A 566 -37.44 1.77 -11.22
CA ARG A 566 -37.16 1.08 -9.96
C ARG A 566 -36.19 1.88 -9.07
N SER A 567 -35.27 2.65 -9.67
CA SER A 567 -34.32 3.51 -8.95
C SER A 567 -35.00 4.76 -8.36
N ALA A 568 -36.00 5.32 -9.05
CA ALA A 568 -36.82 6.42 -8.55
C ALA A 568 -37.66 5.98 -7.34
N VAL A 569 -38.19 4.74 -7.37
CA VAL A 569 -38.91 4.15 -6.22
C VAL A 569 -37.96 3.90 -5.05
N ALA A 570 -36.75 3.39 -5.28
CA ALA A 570 -35.76 3.19 -4.22
C ALA A 570 -35.31 4.53 -3.59
N ALA A 571 -35.08 5.57 -4.40
CA ALA A 571 -34.76 6.91 -3.91
C ALA A 571 -35.91 7.51 -3.09
N ALA A 572 -37.16 7.34 -3.53
CA ALA A 572 -38.33 7.77 -2.80
C ALA A 572 -38.48 7.05 -1.44
N LEU A 573 -38.19 5.74 -1.39
CA LEU A 573 -38.19 4.96 -0.14
C LEU A 573 -37.08 5.39 0.82
N VAL A 574 -35.87 5.67 0.31
CA VAL A 574 -34.76 6.17 1.14
C VAL A 574 -35.06 7.57 1.67
N CYS A 575 -35.58 8.47 0.83
CA CYS A 575 -36.04 9.79 1.28
C CYS A 575 -37.17 9.67 2.31
N GLY A 576 -38.14 8.78 2.09
CA GLY A 576 -39.20 8.48 3.04
C GLY A 576 -38.67 7.96 4.38
N LEU A 577 -37.69 7.06 4.35
CA LEU A 577 -37.04 6.51 5.55
C LEU A 577 -36.22 7.57 6.29
N LEU A 578 -35.48 8.42 5.57
CA LEU A 578 -34.70 9.53 6.17
C LEU A 578 -35.62 10.58 6.79
N LEU A 579 -36.76 10.89 6.14
CA LEU A 579 -37.78 11.76 6.69
C LEU A 579 -38.45 11.13 7.92
N ALA A 580 -38.72 9.82 7.90
CA ALA A 580 -39.27 9.07 9.04
C ALA A 580 -38.28 9.02 10.22
N LEU A 581 -36.99 8.80 9.97
CA LEU A 581 -35.92 8.83 10.96
C LEU A 581 -35.75 10.24 11.53
N ARG A 582 -35.78 11.27 10.69
CA ARG A 582 -35.76 12.68 11.12
C ARG A 582 -36.98 13.00 11.99
N TRP A 583 -38.16 12.55 11.59
CA TRP A 583 -39.39 12.71 12.36
C TRP A 583 -39.31 11.97 13.70
N GLN A 584 -38.75 10.77 13.73
CA GLN A 584 -38.54 9.99 14.94
C GLN A 584 -37.47 10.60 15.87
N TRP A 585 -36.43 11.22 15.32
CA TRP A 585 -35.43 11.96 16.10
C TRP A 585 -35.98 13.29 16.64
N GLN A 586 -36.89 13.94 15.93
CA GLN A 586 -37.64 15.10 16.45
C GLN A 586 -38.68 14.69 17.51
N ARG A 587 -39.05 13.41 17.59
CA ARG A 587 -39.91 12.81 18.62
C ARG A 587 -39.14 12.33 19.86
N GLN A 588 -37.88 12.73 20.07
CA GLN A 588 -37.26 12.60 21.38
C GLN A 588 -38.21 13.21 22.43
N PRO A 589 -38.62 12.46 23.47
CA PRO A 589 -39.58 12.96 24.44
C PRO A 589 -39.00 14.22 25.07
N ALA A 590 -39.69 15.35 24.90
CA ALA A 590 -39.37 16.58 25.63
C ALA A 590 -39.25 16.21 27.12
N ASP A 591 -38.21 16.73 27.78
CA ASP A 591 -38.04 16.55 29.23
C ASP A 591 -39.42 16.77 29.90
N PRO A 592 -39.94 15.82 30.70
CA PRO A 592 -41.26 15.93 31.31
C PRO A 592 -41.50 17.30 31.98
N LEU A 593 -40.45 17.90 32.53
CA LEU A 593 -40.47 19.24 33.11
C LEU A 593 -40.76 20.35 32.07
N ASP A 594 -40.09 20.31 30.92
CA ASP A 594 -40.29 21.28 29.84
C ASP A 594 -41.66 21.11 29.17
N SER A 595 -42.19 19.88 29.13
CA SER A 595 -43.54 19.60 28.62
C SER A 595 -44.63 20.25 29.49
N LEU A 596 -44.47 20.21 30.82
CA LEU A 596 -45.39 20.83 31.78
C LEU A 596 -45.31 22.35 31.72
N TYR A 597 -44.11 22.91 31.61
CA TYR A 597 -43.94 24.36 31.45
C TYR A 597 -44.53 24.87 30.12
N ALA A 598 -44.36 24.12 29.03
CA ALA A 598 -45.02 24.45 27.77
C ALA A 598 -46.55 24.37 27.86
N ALA A 599 -47.09 23.40 28.60
CA ALA A 599 -48.53 23.29 28.87
C ALA A 599 -49.05 24.50 29.68
N PHE A 600 -48.33 24.89 30.73
CA PHE A 600 -48.62 26.11 31.51
C PHE A 600 -48.60 27.37 30.63
N CYS A 601 -47.56 27.55 29.81
CA CYS A 601 -47.46 28.70 28.91
C CYS A 601 -48.62 28.75 27.90
N ARG A 602 -49.03 27.59 27.35
CA ARG A 602 -50.20 27.51 26.45
C ARG A 602 -51.50 27.84 27.16
N LEU A 603 -51.64 27.44 28.42
CA LEU A 603 -52.82 27.72 29.22
C LEU A 603 -52.97 29.23 29.47
N GLN A 604 -51.91 29.89 29.93
CA GLN A 604 -51.94 31.35 30.13
C GLN A 604 -52.02 32.14 28.82
N ALA A 605 -51.50 31.59 27.71
CA ALA A 605 -51.66 32.20 26.39
C ALA A 605 -53.11 32.21 25.91
N ARG A 606 -53.93 31.22 26.31
CA ARG A 606 -55.37 31.20 26.00
C ARG A 606 -56.12 32.33 26.73
N ASP A 607 -55.66 32.68 27.92
CA ASP A 607 -56.21 33.77 28.73
C ASP A 607 -55.66 35.16 28.29
N GLY A 608 -54.89 35.23 27.20
CA GLY A 608 -54.33 36.47 26.64
C GLY A 608 -52.95 36.86 27.19
N TYR A 609 -52.37 36.08 28.10
CA TYR A 609 -51.11 36.39 28.77
C TYR A 609 -49.95 35.54 28.26
N ALA A 610 -49.75 35.45 26.95
CA ALA A 610 -48.67 34.65 26.37
C ALA A 610 -47.27 35.09 26.84
N ARG A 611 -46.38 34.14 27.11
CA ARG A 611 -44.97 34.38 27.46
C ARG A 611 -44.22 35.05 26.32
N ARG A 612 -43.39 36.05 26.61
CA ARG A 612 -42.51 36.68 25.61
C ARG A 612 -41.24 35.84 25.37
N PRO A 613 -40.64 35.84 24.15
CA PRO A 613 -39.49 34.98 23.82
C PRO A 613 -38.28 35.14 24.75
N ALA A 614 -38.01 36.36 25.25
CA ALA A 614 -36.87 36.67 26.12
C ALA A 614 -37.21 36.61 27.63
N GLU A 615 -38.42 36.21 28.01
CA GLU A 615 -38.90 36.29 29.39
C GLU A 615 -38.59 35.01 30.17
N GLY A 616 -37.88 35.12 31.30
CA GLY A 616 -37.62 33.98 32.21
C GLY A 616 -38.83 33.64 33.08
N PRO A 617 -38.87 32.46 33.75
CA PRO A 617 -40.02 32.05 34.57
C PRO A 617 -40.37 33.02 35.70
N HIS A 618 -39.37 33.60 36.37
CA HIS A 618 -39.58 34.59 37.45
C HIS A 618 -40.15 35.91 36.91
N SER A 619 -39.63 36.40 35.78
CA SER A 619 -40.14 37.60 35.11
C SER A 619 -41.58 37.37 34.61
N TYR A 620 -41.86 36.16 34.12
CA TYR A 620 -43.19 35.78 33.68
C TYR A 620 -44.18 35.71 34.85
N ALA A 621 -43.76 35.17 36.00
CA ALA A 621 -44.56 35.16 37.22
C ALA A 621 -44.94 36.58 37.67
N ALA A 622 -43.97 37.49 37.71
CA ALA A 622 -44.20 38.89 38.09
C ALA A 622 -45.20 39.58 37.16
N ARG A 623 -45.16 39.30 35.84
CA ARG A 623 -46.14 39.86 34.90
C ARG A 623 -47.52 39.25 35.06
N LEU A 624 -47.61 37.96 35.37
CA LEU A 624 -48.89 37.27 35.60
C LEU A 624 -49.58 37.71 36.91
N GLN A 625 -48.89 38.37 37.84
CA GLN A 625 -49.53 38.97 39.02
C GLN A 625 -50.45 40.15 38.66
N ALA A 626 -50.21 40.83 37.53
CA ALA A 626 -51.06 41.90 37.02
C ALA A 626 -52.33 41.38 36.30
N MET A 627 -52.46 40.06 36.12
CA MET A 627 -53.65 39.44 35.54
C MET A 627 -54.80 39.44 36.56
N PRO A 628 -56.03 39.83 36.19
CA PRO A 628 -57.18 39.70 37.07
C PRO A 628 -57.52 38.21 37.25
N ALA A 629 -57.30 37.69 38.46
CA ALA A 629 -57.56 36.30 38.82
C ALA A 629 -57.85 36.19 40.33
N SER A 630 -58.39 35.04 40.76
CA SER A 630 -58.57 34.75 42.19
C SER A 630 -57.22 34.63 42.91
N ALA A 631 -57.20 34.93 44.21
CA ALA A 631 -56.00 34.79 45.03
C ALA A 631 -55.43 33.36 44.99
N GLU A 632 -56.30 32.35 44.87
CA GLU A 632 -55.91 30.95 44.70
C GLU A 632 -55.20 30.68 43.37
N LYS A 633 -55.68 31.25 42.26
CA LYS A 633 -55.05 31.11 40.93
C LYS A 633 -53.68 31.80 40.91
N HIS A 634 -53.55 32.98 41.53
CA HIS A 634 -52.24 33.64 41.66
C HIS A 634 -51.26 32.85 42.52
N ALA A 635 -51.71 32.25 43.62
CA ALA A 635 -50.88 31.39 44.46
C ALA A 635 -50.39 30.16 43.70
N ALA A 636 -51.27 29.49 42.96
CA ALA A 636 -50.93 28.32 42.14
C ALA A 636 -49.92 28.66 41.02
N ILE A 637 -50.11 29.79 40.32
CA ILE A 637 -49.19 30.27 39.28
C ILE A 637 -47.79 30.55 39.83
N ASN A 638 -47.69 31.28 40.95
CA ASN A 638 -46.41 31.60 41.58
C ASN A 638 -45.70 30.32 42.05
N GLN A 639 -46.44 29.40 42.67
CA GLN A 639 -45.88 28.13 43.15
C GLN A 639 -45.40 27.24 41.98
N PHE A 640 -46.15 27.18 40.88
CA PHE A 640 -45.78 26.43 39.68
C PHE A 640 -44.48 26.97 39.06
N LEU A 641 -44.39 28.29 38.87
CA LEU A 641 -43.22 28.92 38.24
C LEU A 641 -41.97 28.90 39.13
N HIS A 642 -42.15 29.04 40.45
CA HIS A 642 -41.07 28.89 41.42
C HIS A 642 -40.51 27.47 41.42
N LEU A 643 -41.38 26.45 41.50
CA LEU A 643 -40.96 25.04 41.51
C LEU A 643 -40.32 24.62 40.18
N TYR A 644 -40.84 25.10 39.04
CA TYR A 644 -40.18 24.92 37.74
C TYR A 644 -38.80 25.56 37.71
N GLY A 645 -38.67 26.80 38.22
CA GLY A 645 -37.41 27.53 38.29
C GLY A 645 -36.35 26.79 39.10
N MET A 646 -36.73 26.28 40.27
CA MET A 646 -35.83 25.47 41.11
C MET A 646 -35.40 24.18 40.41
N LEU A 647 -36.33 23.45 39.77
CA LEU A 647 -36.00 22.18 39.11
C LEU A 647 -35.17 22.35 37.83
N LYS A 648 -35.30 23.49 37.13
CA LYS A 648 -34.61 23.75 35.86
C LYS A 648 -33.25 24.42 36.06
N TYR A 649 -33.14 25.31 37.04
CA TYR A 649 -31.98 26.18 37.23
C TYR A 649 -31.32 26.05 38.61
N GLY A 650 -31.91 25.31 39.55
CA GLY A 650 -31.31 25.04 40.86
C GLY A 650 -30.14 24.05 40.77
N ALA A 651 -29.18 24.15 41.68
CA ALA A 651 -28.14 23.15 41.85
C ALA A 651 -28.75 21.85 42.39
N ASP A 652 -28.27 20.68 41.92
CA ASP A 652 -28.80 19.34 42.24
C ASP A 652 -29.03 19.14 43.75
N GLY A 653 -30.24 19.44 44.21
CA GLY A 653 -30.69 19.25 45.58
C GLY A 653 -31.27 17.86 45.79
N THR A 654 -31.21 17.36 47.02
CA THR A 654 -31.66 16.04 47.48
C THR A 654 -33.18 15.79 47.40
N GLU A 655 -33.97 16.67 46.78
CA GLU A 655 -35.40 16.46 46.60
C GLU A 655 -35.68 15.48 45.46
N SER A 656 -36.63 14.57 45.69
CA SER A 656 -37.06 13.60 44.69
C SER A 656 -37.70 14.31 43.49
N ARG A 657 -36.96 14.46 42.39
CA ARG A 657 -37.43 15.05 41.12
C ARG A 657 -38.78 14.49 40.66
N SER A 658 -39.10 13.25 41.01
CA SER A 658 -40.41 12.64 40.69
C SER A 658 -41.56 13.18 41.55
N ALA A 659 -41.34 13.50 42.82
CA ALA A 659 -42.34 14.10 43.70
C ALA A 659 -42.66 15.54 43.26
N SER A 660 -41.64 16.36 42.99
CA SER A 660 -41.83 17.75 42.53
C SER A 660 -42.47 17.82 41.13
N LEU A 661 -42.22 16.85 40.25
CA LEU A 661 -42.95 16.71 38.97
C LEU A 661 -44.43 16.34 39.16
N ALA A 662 -44.76 15.53 40.17
CA ALA A 662 -46.16 15.22 40.51
C ALA A 662 -46.87 16.48 41.04
N THR A 663 -46.22 17.28 41.88
CA THR A 663 -46.74 18.56 42.37
C THR A 663 -46.97 19.57 41.23
N LEU A 664 -46.06 19.66 40.24
CA LEU A 664 -46.30 20.50 39.06
C LEU A 664 -47.53 20.04 38.26
N LYS A 665 -47.78 18.73 38.17
CA LYS A 665 -48.97 18.20 37.50
C LYS A 665 -50.26 18.52 38.24
N THR A 666 -50.26 18.56 39.58
CA THR A 666 -51.45 18.90 40.37
C THR A 666 -51.70 20.41 40.42
N LEU A 667 -50.67 21.24 40.27
CA LEU A 667 -50.80 22.70 40.22
C LEU A 667 -51.31 23.21 38.85
N LEU A 668 -51.02 22.49 37.76
CA LEU A 668 -51.38 22.92 36.41
C LEU A 668 -52.89 23.18 36.19
N PRO A 669 -53.84 22.34 36.69
CA PRO A 669 -55.27 22.61 36.61
C PRO A 669 -55.72 23.81 37.44
N LEU A 670 -55.08 24.07 38.58
CA LEU A 670 -55.36 25.21 39.46
C LEU A 670 -54.87 26.54 38.88
N CYS A 671 -54.02 26.48 37.84
CA CYS A 671 -53.58 27.63 37.07
C CYS A 671 -54.54 27.99 35.93
N ARG A 672 -55.56 27.16 35.65
CA ARG A 672 -56.65 27.45 34.70
C ARG A 672 -57.57 28.49 35.28
#